data_AF-A0A1B2HQ55-F1
#
_entry.id   AF-A0A1B2HQ55-F1
#
_cell.length_a   1.000
_cell.length_b   1.000
_cell.length_c   1.000
_cell.angle_alpha   90.00
_cell.angle_beta   90.00
_cell.angle_gamma   90.00
#
_symmetry.space_group_name_H-M   'P 1'
#
loop_
_entity.id
_entity.type
_entity.pdbx_description
1 polymer ?
#
loop_
_entity_poly.entity_id
_entity_poly.type
_entity_poly.pdbx_seq_one_letter_code
_entity_poly.pdbx_strand_id
1 'polypeptide(L)'
;MTSAIMAVTLSTPTQAALAQEIRPHDPQKLKSVPGKAVEVTPPATSSIAEQRGTPDVVWPSAGGGEVSLAAAQTAQAAHTAQTAQVGALPISVAGVDAASPAKVKLDVLGRDQNRLLFRLSSTDAAKTTGKVAVTIDYSKFRHAYGGDWASRLRIVGGDGASTGPVRNDVARGRLTGEVPASAQGGTFALAAAPEGPAGDYKATSLSPSGEWKVSAQTGAFSWQYPLRTPEAPGGLAPELSVGYNSGSVDGRVATTNNQTSSLGEGWNLSAGSVERRFKGCADDLGGNNGDTKTADLCWFNDNVSISLGGRSGELVEVAEDSWRLKDDDGSKIDKVGSAWRLTTTDGTQYFFGRHEVPGRGATNSVLSVPVAGNHKGEPCFKEGDFTGSFCAQPYRWNLDYVVDAHGNTMIYTYEKQTNKYARNAGKATDVYDRASELRFVEYGTREGVAGKAPVQVEFTSDDRCAPGSNCEQKTPQSWPDVPWDRDCTAATCGDLYAPTFWTTKRLAKVTTRVLAGTEHRDVEKWEFDHTFPAPGDGTSPAMWLNSIVHTGLSGGEAKTPAVTFVPDPEARANRVNSAPDGLPPGNKHRIHAINTETGGLIDVNYQAVSCKAGQFPVPDNNSALCYPVRWTPEKQGPFDDWYHKYVTASVGLVDRVGGAPTQFTHYAYDGGGAWAYRDDPFTKEEHRTWNDWRGFAKVSVLNGDPTNTGSPIQSETVHRYFRGMHGDKTKAGGTKSVQVDGINDDPQLRGFQREEIVLNGKGGTEMNAAVHKPWSKHTGTAGNLRSFMVDTESTTTRTTRKDSTPRRTEKTTTFDDHGMPAKVNDRGDVDNPNDDQCTTTTYKRDTAKWLLDLPGQVSTIGVACGGTPSFPRDAISDVINHYDAAGNLTEVESLESHNGTAKHRTTTRTTYDGYGRVREVFDALDRRTATTYAPDTGLPATVTETNPIGHTVVKTMDNAWNQPTTVVSASGARTDVKFDPLGRITDTWTPGRSKARGDGPSVRFAYGIRNDGATWVNTQTLKANGNYVSGYELYDGFLRSRQTQQPSPQGGRALTDVLYDTRGLAAVKNAGYYNSDSAPGTVLFAPEDAQIPTQTITVHDGAERAVEEVYEKLGQAQWKTTTAHHGDHTVVTPPAGGTPTTTFTDARGQVTEVRQHRSAGDPHDPPCLHQGR
;
A
#
# COMPACT_ATOMS: atom_id res chain seq x y z
N MET A 1 31.70 -94.48 -36.16
CA MET A 1 31.79 -95.00 -34.77
C MET A 1 31.33 -93.88 -33.85
N THR A 2 30.27 -94.00 -33.05
CA THR A 2 29.28 -95.10 -32.92
C THR A 2 27.95 -94.49 -32.39
N SER A 3 26.80 -95.04 -32.80
CA SER A 3 25.46 -94.71 -32.26
C SER A 3 25.34 -95.17 -30.79
N ALA A 4 24.30 -94.90 -29.98
CA ALA A 4 22.91 -94.45 -30.16
C ALA A 4 22.43 -93.80 -28.82
N ILE A 5 21.16 -93.53 -28.46
CA ILE A 5 19.83 -93.77 -29.06
C ILE A 5 18.81 -92.71 -28.54
N MET A 6 17.54 -92.75 -28.98
CA MET A 6 16.45 -91.92 -28.43
C MET A 6 15.74 -92.58 -27.24
N ALA A 7 15.20 -91.77 -26.32
CA ALA A 7 13.95 -92.07 -25.62
C ALA A 7 13.19 -90.76 -25.33
N VAL A 8 11.90 -90.70 -25.70
CA VAL A 8 10.99 -89.57 -25.40
C VAL A 8 9.86 -90.09 -24.52
N THR A 9 9.60 -89.40 -23.41
CA THR A 9 8.37 -89.55 -22.63
C THR A 9 7.86 -88.16 -22.25
N LEU A 10 6.73 -87.74 -22.82
CA LEU A 10 5.99 -86.59 -22.31
C LEU A 10 5.22 -87.00 -21.05
N SER A 11 5.40 -86.25 -19.98
CA SER A 11 4.48 -86.20 -18.84
C SER A 11 4.32 -84.73 -18.42
N THR A 12 3.09 -84.24 -18.44
CA THR A 12 2.80 -82.82 -18.20
C THR A 12 2.88 -82.49 -16.71
N PRO A 13 3.72 -81.53 -16.26
CA PRO A 13 3.44 -80.81 -15.03
C PRO A 13 2.17 -79.96 -15.24
N THR A 14 1.40 -79.82 -14.17
CA THR A 14 0.15 -79.04 -14.12
C THR A 14 0.38 -77.57 -14.48
N GLN A 15 -0.68 -76.90 -14.93
CA GLN A 15 -0.70 -75.43 -15.05
C GLN A 15 -0.35 -74.81 -13.70
N ALA A 16 0.83 -74.19 -13.60
CA ALA A 16 1.10 -73.24 -12.54
C ALA A 16 0.09 -72.09 -12.67
N ALA A 17 -0.55 -71.71 -11.57
CA ALA A 17 -1.54 -70.65 -11.58
C ALA A 17 -0.94 -69.36 -12.15
N LEU A 18 -1.70 -68.69 -13.04
CA LEU A 18 -1.33 -67.35 -13.53
C LEU A 18 -1.08 -66.45 -12.31
N ALA A 19 0.08 -65.79 -12.30
CA ALA A 19 0.42 -64.84 -11.24
C ALA A 19 -0.70 -63.81 -11.10
N GLN A 20 -1.21 -63.66 -9.89
CA GLN A 20 -2.41 -62.88 -9.63
C GLN A 20 -2.19 -61.43 -10.11
N GLU A 21 -3.08 -60.97 -10.99
CA GLU A 21 -3.03 -59.61 -11.56
C GLU A 21 -2.90 -58.60 -10.42
N ILE A 22 -1.75 -57.91 -10.35
CA ILE A 22 -1.48 -56.92 -9.28
C ILE A 22 -2.30 -55.67 -9.56
N ARG A 23 -3.59 -55.76 -9.24
CA ARG A 23 -4.48 -54.62 -9.14
C ARG A 23 -3.92 -53.70 -8.06
N PRO A 24 -3.74 -52.39 -8.32
CA PRO A 24 -3.48 -51.46 -7.22
C PRO A 24 -4.62 -51.59 -6.20
N HIS A 25 -4.30 -51.53 -4.92
CA HIS A 25 -5.32 -51.44 -3.88
C HIS A 25 -6.25 -50.25 -4.19
N ASP A 26 -7.55 -50.42 -3.95
CA ASP A 26 -8.53 -49.34 -4.10
C ASP A 26 -8.02 -48.10 -3.36
N PRO A 27 -8.05 -46.90 -3.99
CA PRO A 27 -7.55 -45.69 -3.35
C PRO A 27 -8.32 -45.42 -2.06
N GLN A 28 -7.60 -45.04 -1.00
CA GLN A 28 -8.18 -44.82 0.33
C GLN A 28 -9.31 -43.78 0.24
N LYS A 29 -10.55 -44.26 0.39
CA LYS A 29 -11.73 -43.40 0.32
C LYS A 29 -11.79 -42.52 1.56
N LEU A 30 -11.98 -41.22 1.35
CA LEU A 30 -12.15 -40.27 2.45
C LEU A 30 -13.64 -40.16 2.78
N LYS A 31 -13.95 -39.99 4.07
CA LYS A 31 -15.32 -39.63 4.47
C LYS A 31 -15.58 -38.19 4.01
N SER A 32 -16.74 -37.94 3.42
CA SER A 32 -17.18 -36.56 3.16
C SER A 32 -17.45 -35.84 4.48
N VAL A 33 -16.94 -34.62 4.60
CA VAL A 33 -17.24 -33.70 5.70
C VAL A 33 -18.55 -32.97 5.35
N PRO A 34 -19.61 -33.11 6.18
CA PRO A 34 -20.86 -32.38 6.02
C PRO A 34 -20.67 -30.89 6.39
N GLY A 35 -21.64 -30.07 6.01
CA GLY A 35 -21.62 -28.62 6.21
C GLY A 35 -22.68 -27.92 5.37
N LYS A 36 -22.60 -26.59 5.27
CA LYS A 36 -23.52 -25.77 4.47
C LYS A 36 -22.79 -24.68 3.68
N ALA A 37 -23.46 -24.04 2.73
CA ALA A 37 -22.95 -22.79 2.17
C ALA A 37 -22.96 -21.69 3.24
N VAL A 38 -21.96 -20.80 3.23
CA VAL A 38 -22.01 -19.57 4.03
C VAL A 38 -23.07 -18.63 3.45
N GLU A 39 -23.92 -18.13 4.33
CA GLU A 39 -24.99 -17.20 3.99
C GLU A 39 -24.41 -15.79 3.84
N VAL A 40 -24.88 -15.05 2.83
CA VAL A 40 -24.43 -13.69 2.56
C VAL A 40 -25.32 -12.72 3.31
N THR A 41 -24.73 -11.95 4.23
CA THR A 41 -25.43 -10.87 4.92
C THR A 41 -25.73 -9.77 3.89
N PRO A 42 -26.98 -9.28 3.77
CA PRO A 42 -27.31 -8.22 2.84
C PRO A 42 -26.49 -6.93 3.06
N PRO A 43 -26.46 -6.04 2.06
CA PRO A 43 -26.27 -4.62 2.19
C PRO A 43 -26.32 -3.95 3.58
N ALA A 44 -25.45 -2.96 3.84
CA ALA A 44 -25.99 -1.71 4.36
C ALA A 44 -26.75 -1.02 3.20
N THR A 45 -28.07 -1.21 3.11
CA THR A 45 -28.85 -1.03 1.87
C THR A 45 -30.04 -0.07 1.92
N SER A 46 -30.30 0.56 0.77
CA SER A 46 -31.52 0.29 -0.02
C SER A 46 -31.19 -0.75 -1.13
N SER A 47 -32.12 -1.66 -1.51
CA SER A 47 -31.84 -3.12 -1.78
C SER A 47 -31.99 -3.71 -3.23
N ILE A 48 -31.49 -4.98 -3.50
CA ILE A 48 -31.86 -6.08 -4.53
C ILE A 48 -30.65 -6.82 -5.32
N ALA A 49 -30.72 -8.12 -5.81
CA ALA A 49 -29.65 -9.06 -6.46
C ALA A 49 -30.19 -10.26 -7.40
N GLU A 50 -29.60 -11.34 -8.05
CA GLU A 50 -28.31 -12.18 -8.27
C GLU A 50 -28.29 -12.94 -9.72
N GLN A 51 -27.66 -14.05 -10.31
CA GLN A 51 -26.93 -15.40 -10.07
C GLN A 51 -25.87 -16.00 -11.15
N ARG A 52 -25.77 -17.34 -11.53
CA ARG A 52 -24.51 -18.20 -11.83
C ARG A 52 -24.55 -19.46 -12.84
N GLY A 53 -23.42 -20.06 -13.42
CA GLY A 53 -23.28 -21.49 -14.02
C GLY A 53 -22.05 -22.00 -14.96
N THR A 54 -21.48 -23.29 -14.89
CA THR A 54 -20.29 -24.00 -15.66
C THR A 54 -20.28 -25.62 -15.63
N PRO A 55 -19.28 -26.61 -15.91
CA PRO A 55 -17.92 -26.92 -16.61
C PRO A 55 -17.82 -28.34 -17.44
N ASP A 56 -16.85 -29.33 -17.70
CA ASP A 56 -15.35 -29.80 -17.68
C ASP A 56 -15.02 -31.21 -18.48
N VAL A 57 -13.78 -31.87 -18.49
CA VAL A 57 -13.31 -33.36 -18.65
C VAL A 57 -12.42 -34.01 -19.86
N VAL A 58 -11.25 -34.78 -19.66
CA VAL A 58 -10.42 -35.69 -20.64
C VAL A 58 -9.43 -36.87 -20.04
N TRP A 59 -8.48 -37.59 -20.77
CA TRP A 59 -7.81 -39.00 -20.64
C TRP A 59 -6.20 -39.29 -20.90
N PRO A 60 -5.54 -40.54 -20.78
CA PRO A 60 -4.37 -41.14 -19.94
C PRO A 60 -2.81 -40.89 -20.29
N SER A 61 -1.64 -41.66 -20.13
CA SER A 61 -1.08 -43.07 -19.81
C SER A 61 0.52 -43.22 -19.49
N ALA A 62 1.19 -44.42 -19.29
CA ALA A 62 2.52 -44.70 -18.53
C ALA A 62 3.55 -45.92 -18.86
N GLY A 63 4.75 -46.12 -18.18
CA GLY A 63 5.66 -47.38 -18.14
C GLY A 63 7.15 -47.40 -17.48
N GLY A 64 7.66 -48.49 -16.80
CA GLY A 64 8.83 -48.48 -15.81
C GLY A 64 9.93 -49.63 -15.61
N GLY A 65 10.78 -49.63 -14.52
CA GLY A 65 11.97 -50.55 -14.25
C GLY A 65 12.62 -50.60 -12.80
N GLU A 66 13.77 -51.29 -12.52
CA GLU A 66 14.37 -51.51 -11.14
C GLU A 66 15.93 -51.41 -11.02
N VAL A 67 16.49 -51.04 -9.83
CA VAL A 67 17.95 -50.97 -9.50
C VAL A 67 18.34 -51.39 -8.04
N SER A 68 19.65 -51.56 -7.77
CA SER A 68 20.24 -51.81 -6.43
C SER A 68 21.21 -50.68 -6.01
N LEU A 69 21.34 -50.39 -4.72
CA LEU A 69 22.09 -49.24 -4.18
C LEU A 69 23.19 -49.65 -3.19
N ALA A 70 24.24 -48.84 -3.08
CA ALA A 70 25.27 -48.94 -2.05
C ALA A 70 25.03 -47.93 -0.91
N ALA A 71 25.23 -48.34 0.35
CA ALA A 71 24.98 -47.50 1.52
C ALA A 71 26.15 -46.54 1.81
N ALA A 72 25.84 -45.29 2.17
CA ALA A 72 26.81 -44.27 2.55
C ALA A 72 27.07 -44.32 4.07
N GLN A 73 28.32 -44.57 4.48
CA GLN A 73 28.65 -44.80 5.89
C GLN A 73 28.80 -43.50 6.73
N THR A 74 28.98 -42.34 6.10
CA THR A 74 29.02 -41.02 6.77
C THR A 74 28.47 -39.92 5.85
N ALA A 75 27.99 -38.82 6.42
CA ALA A 75 27.42 -37.69 5.65
C ALA A 75 28.41 -37.06 4.65
N GLN A 76 29.71 -37.06 4.94
CA GLN A 76 30.74 -36.56 4.01
C GLN A 76 31.00 -37.50 2.82
N ALA A 77 30.58 -38.77 2.87
CA ALA A 77 30.71 -39.71 1.76
C ALA A 77 29.59 -39.60 0.71
N ALA A 78 28.49 -38.88 1.00
CA ALA A 78 27.33 -38.77 0.12
C ALA A 78 27.61 -38.09 -1.24
N HIS A 79 28.77 -37.43 -1.41
CA HIS A 79 29.17 -36.78 -2.67
C HIS A 79 29.97 -37.68 -3.63
N THR A 80 30.30 -38.92 -3.27
CA THR A 80 31.05 -39.87 -4.11
C THR A 80 30.42 -41.27 -4.24
N ALA A 81 29.21 -41.47 -3.72
CA ALA A 81 28.47 -42.72 -3.89
C ALA A 81 28.18 -43.04 -5.37
N GLN A 82 28.28 -44.32 -5.76
CA GLN A 82 27.97 -44.75 -7.12
C GLN A 82 26.46 -44.64 -7.40
N THR A 83 26.09 -43.86 -8.42
CA THR A 83 24.71 -43.76 -8.92
C THR A 83 24.34 -44.95 -9.79
N ALA A 84 23.18 -45.55 -9.53
CA ALA A 84 22.61 -46.62 -10.33
C ALA A 84 21.64 -46.07 -11.39
N GLN A 85 21.84 -46.38 -12.67
CA GLN A 85 20.96 -45.95 -13.76
C GLN A 85 19.75 -46.89 -13.88
N VAL A 86 18.53 -46.35 -13.97
CA VAL A 86 17.31 -47.16 -14.08
C VAL A 86 17.06 -47.57 -15.53
N GLY A 87 17.76 -48.62 -15.97
CA GLY A 87 17.66 -49.15 -17.33
C GLY A 87 17.99 -48.10 -18.40
N ALA A 88 17.10 -47.92 -19.38
CA ALA A 88 17.23 -46.91 -20.43
C ALA A 88 16.56 -45.55 -20.11
N LEU A 89 16.02 -45.38 -18.90
CA LEU A 89 15.29 -44.17 -18.48
C LEU A 89 16.27 -43.03 -18.14
N PRO A 90 15.89 -41.74 -18.26
CA PRO A 90 16.77 -40.59 -17.99
C PRO A 90 16.96 -40.31 -16.48
N ILE A 91 16.81 -41.33 -15.63
CA ILE A 91 16.79 -41.21 -14.16
C ILE A 91 17.78 -42.20 -13.54
N SER A 92 18.53 -41.71 -12.55
CA SER A 92 19.49 -42.47 -11.76
C SER A 92 19.26 -42.23 -10.26
N VAL A 93 19.66 -43.18 -9.41
CA VAL A 93 19.38 -43.16 -7.96
C VAL A 93 20.63 -43.53 -7.15
N ALA A 94 20.81 -42.93 -5.97
CA ALA A 94 21.85 -43.26 -4.99
C ALA A 94 21.30 -43.21 -3.55
N GLY A 95 21.90 -43.96 -2.63
CA GLY A 95 21.66 -43.77 -1.18
C GLY A 95 22.33 -42.49 -0.67
N VAL A 96 21.74 -41.86 0.35
CA VAL A 96 22.25 -40.62 0.97
C VAL A 96 22.87 -40.84 2.35
N ASP A 97 22.49 -41.91 3.03
CA ASP A 97 22.86 -42.23 4.41
C ASP A 97 22.83 -43.75 4.66
N ALA A 98 22.99 -44.16 5.93
CA ALA A 98 22.89 -45.55 6.37
C ALA A 98 21.43 -46.04 6.59
N ALA A 99 20.43 -45.16 6.46
CA ALA A 99 19.00 -45.51 6.49
C ALA A 99 18.41 -45.70 5.07
N SER A 100 19.18 -45.41 4.04
CA SER A 100 18.82 -45.52 2.63
C SER A 100 18.62 -46.99 2.22
N PRO A 101 17.52 -47.35 1.53
CA PRO A 101 17.25 -48.75 1.14
C PRO A 101 18.31 -49.36 0.23
N ALA A 102 18.58 -50.66 0.41
CA ALA A 102 19.61 -51.38 -0.37
C ALA A 102 19.18 -51.72 -1.81
N LYS A 103 17.86 -51.65 -2.11
CA LYS A 103 17.28 -51.82 -3.45
C LYS A 103 16.07 -50.92 -3.62
N VAL A 104 15.89 -50.41 -4.84
CA VAL A 104 14.73 -49.58 -5.20
C VAL A 104 14.25 -49.85 -6.62
N LYS A 105 12.92 -49.92 -6.80
CA LYS A 105 12.25 -49.97 -8.10
C LYS A 105 11.77 -48.58 -8.49
N LEU A 106 11.97 -48.17 -9.75
CA LEU A 106 11.56 -46.87 -10.28
C LEU A 106 10.80 -47.02 -11.60
N ASP A 107 9.52 -46.66 -11.60
CA ASP A 107 8.64 -46.75 -12.76
C ASP A 107 8.30 -45.37 -13.34
N VAL A 108 8.73 -45.03 -14.55
CA VAL A 108 8.34 -43.77 -15.20
C VAL A 108 6.85 -43.83 -15.59
N LEU A 109 5.99 -43.08 -14.90
CA LEU A 109 4.54 -43.12 -15.14
C LEU A 109 4.11 -42.32 -16.38
N GLY A 110 4.99 -42.19 -17.37
CA GLY A 110 4.75 -41.48 -18.62
C GLY A 110 4.90 -39.96 -18.52
N ARG A 111 4.08 -39.25 -19.27
CA ARG A 111 4.16 -37.80 -19.51
C ARG A 111 2.87 -37.12 -19.05
N ASP A 112 2.95 -36.29 -18.00
CA ASP A 112 1.90 -35.30 -17.70
C ASP A 112 2.30 -33.94 -18.27
N GLN A 113 2.00 -33.73 -19.55
CA GLN A 113 2.46 -32.60 -20.38
C GLN A 113 3.97 -32.33 -20.31
N ASN A 114 4.35 -31.34 -19.50
CA ASN A 114 5.69 -30.80 -19.36
C ASN A 114 6.39 -31.44 -18.15
N ARG A 115 5.72 -32.43 -17.51
CA ARG A 115 6.20 -33.19 -16.37
C ARG A 115 6.53 -34.63 -16.74
N LEU A 116 7.73 -35.05 -16.36
CA LEU A 116 8.12 -36.46 -16.33
C LEU A 116 7.63 -37.04 -15.00
N LEU A 117 6.69 -37.99 -15.06
CA LEU A 117 6.21 -38.70 -13.87
C LEU A 117 7.07 -39.93 -13.60
N PHE A 118 7.35 -40.22 -12.33
CA PHE A 118 7.95 -41.49 -11.93
C PHE A 118 7.49 -41.92 -10.54
N ARG A 119 7.30 -43.23 -10.33
CA ARG A 119 7.13 -43.85 -9.02
C ARG A 119 8.45 -44.42 -8.55
N LEU A 120 8.70 -44.42 -7.25
CA LEU A 120 9.91 -44.97 -6.63
C LEU A 120 9.54 -45.70 -5.33
N SER A 121 9.98 -46.96 -5.19
CA SER A 121 9.67 -47.83 -4.06
C SER A 121 10.90 -48.60 -3.58
N SER A 122 11.05 -48.76 -2.26
CA SER A 122 12.01 -49.68 -1.66
C SER A 122 11.65 -51.13 -1.99
N THR A 123 12.64 -51.92 -2.40
CA THR A 123 12.50 -53.35 -2.73
C THR A 123 13.56 -54.22 -2.07
N ASP A 124 14.18 -53.72 -0.99
CA ASP A 124 15.08 -54.53 -0.16
C ASP A 124 14.33 -55.50 0.76
N ALA A 125 15.02 -56.53 1.23
CA ALA A 125 14.43 -57.60 2.04
C ALA A 125 13.98 -57.11 3.45
N ALA A 126 14.53 -56.00 3.92
CA ALA A 126 14.18 -55.37 5.19
C ALA A 126 12.95 -54.45 5.10
N LYS A 127 12.52 -54.08 3.88
CA LYS A 127 11.50 -53.07 3.60
C LYS A 127 11.86 -51.70 4.19
N THR A 128 13.15 -51.36 4.14
CA THR A 128 13.71 -50.14 4.71
C THR A 128 12.96 -48.92 4.16
N THR A 129 12.67 -47.96 5.04
CA THR A 129 12.10 -46.66 4.67
C THR A 129 13.13 -45.58 4.98
N GLY A 130 13.59 -44.89 3.94
CA GLY A 130 14.64 -43.88 4.03
C GLY A 130 14.65 -42.97 2.82
N LYS A 131 15.50 -41.96 2.82
CA LYS A 131 15.70 -41.08 1.66
C LYS A 131 16.60 -41.76 0.62
N VAL A 132 16.45 -41.35 -0.63
CA VAL A 132 17.42 -41.61 -1.70
C VAL A 132 17.55 -40.36 -2.58
N ALA A 133 18.75 -40.11 -3.11
CA ALA A 133 19.02 -39.04 -4.04
C ALA A 133 18.65 -39.50 -5.46
N VAL A 134 17.68 -38.84 -6.08
CA VAL A 134 17.32 -39.06 -7.48
C VAL A 134 17.97 -37.97 -8.32
N THR A 135 18.78 -38.38 -9.30
CA THR A 135 19.38 -37.49 -10.30
C THR A 135 18.77 -37.76 -11.67
N ILE A 136 18.08 -36.75 -12.19
CA ILE A 136 17.46 -36.76 -13.51
C ILE A 136 18.40 -36.07 -14.49
N ASP A 137 18.87 -36.82 -15.48
CA ASP A 137 19.68 -36.28 -16.58
C ASP A 137 18.74 -35.77 -17.68
N TYR A 138 18.34 -34.50 -17.54
CA TYR A 138 17.43 -33.85 -18.48
C TYR A 138 18.15 -33.32 -19.73
N SER A 139 19.46 -33.56 -19.88
CA SER A 139 20.30 -32.99 -20.95
C SER A 139 19.77 -33.23 -22.38
N LYS A 140 19.10 -34.36 -22.62
CA LYS A 140 18.50 -34.75 -23.91
C LYS A 140 17.16 -34.07 -24.23
N PHE A 141 16.53 -33.41 -23.26
CA PHE A 141 15.28 -32.67 -23.43
C PHE A 141 15.31 -31.26 -22.79
N ARG A 142 16.50 -30.78 -22.41
CA ARG A 142 16.75 -29.52 -21.66
C ARG A 142 16.22 -28.24 -22.33
N HIS A 143 15.98 -28.28 -23.63
CA HIS A 143 15.52 -27.14 -24.44
C HIS A 143 14.04 -27.23 -24.84
N ALA A 144 13.30 -28.25 -24.39
CA ALA A 144 11.98 -28.60 -24.93
C ALA A 144 10.89 -27.52 -24.76
N TYR A 145 11.01 -26.64 -23.75
CA TYR A 145 9.96 -25.65 -23.40
C TYR A 145 10.50 -24.26 -23.01
N GLY A 146 11.77 -23.95 -23.30
CA GLY A 146 12.54 -22.71 -23.00
C GLY A 146 11.96 -21.68 -22.00
N GLY A 147 12.14 -20.37 -22.20
CA GLY A 147 11.74 -19.36 -21.20
C GLY A 147 12.31 -19.68 -19.81
N ASP A 148 13.60 -20.04 -19.77
CA ASP A 148 14.33 -20.56 -18.60
C ASP A 148 13.67 -21.76 -17.88
N TRP A 149 12.87 -22.56 -18.60
CA TRP A 149 12.25 -23.80 -18.11
C TRP A 149 13.24 -24.73 -17.40
N ALA A 150 14.48 -24.81 -17.89
CA ALA A 150 15.54 -25.63 -17.30
C ALA A 150 15.99 -25.17 -15.90
N SER A 151 15.97 -23.87 -15.58
CA SER A 151 16.33 -23.37 -14.24
C SER A 151 15.21 -23.56 -13.22
N ARG A 152 13.95 -23.48 -13.68
CA ARG A 152 12.72 -23.59 -12.87
C ARG A 152 12.35 -25.01 -12.44
N LEU A 153 13.12 -26.02 -12.83
CA LEU A 153 12.84 -27.44 -12.57
C LEU A 153 12.99 -27.81 -11.08
N ARG A 154 11.94 -28.40 -10.51
CA ARG A 154 11.94 -29.04 -9.18
C ARG A 154 11.33 -30.45 -9.23
N ILE A 155 11.73 -31.30 -8.28
CA ILE A 155 11.03 -32.56 -8.00
C ILE A 155 9.90 -32.26 -7.02
N VAL A 156 8.68 -32.71 -7.33
CA VAL A 156 7.52 -32.64 -6.46
C VAL A 156 6.93 -34.03 -6.22
N GLY A 157 6.18 -34.21 -5.14
CA GLY A 157 5.34 -35.39 -4.90
C GLY A 157 4.18 -35.48 -5.90
N GLY A 158 3.48 -36.62 -5.90
CA GLY A 158 2.28 -36.85 -6.74
C GLY A 158 1.07 -35.98 -6.36
N ASP A 159 1.11 -35.37 -5.18
CA ASP A 159 0.23 -34.31 -4.68
C ASP A 159 0.60 -32.90 -5.20
N GLY A 160 1.84 -32.72 -5.68
CA GLY A 160 2.41 -31.44 -6.09
C GLY A 160 3.27 -30.74 -5.02
N ALA A 161 3.45 -31.33 -3.83
CA ALA A 161 4.26 -30.77 -2.76
C ALA A 161 5.76 -30.83 -3.08
N SER A 162 6.55 -29.87 -2.58
CA SER A 162 8.02 -29.87 -2.78
C SER A 162 8.69 -30.95 -1.92
N THR A 163 9.67 -31.69 -2.48
CA THR A 163 10.30 -32.81 -1.74
C THR A 163 11.49 -32.41 -0.87
N GLY A 164 11.94 -31.15 -0.94
CA GLY A 164 13.06 -30.61 -0.16
C GLY A 164 13.86 -29.56 -0.92
N PRO A 165 15.05 -29.17 -0.44
CA PRO A 165 16.00 -28.39 -1.24
C PRO A 165 16.49 -29.21 -2.44
N VAL A 166 16.53 -28.58 -3.62
CA VAL A 166 16.85 -29.26 -4.89
C VAL A 166 18.07 -28.58 -5.53
N ARG A 167 19.07 -29.36 -5.96
CA ARG A 167 20.27 -28.83 -6.64
C ARG A 167 20.12 -28.98 -8.15
N ASN A 168 20.03 -27.87 -8.86
CA ASN A 168 19.89 -27.83 -10.31
C ASN A 168 21.18 -27.33 -10.98
N ASP A 169 21.96 -28.23 -11.58
CA ASP A 169 23.11 -27.86 -12.41
C ASP A 169 22.63 -27.59 -13.84
N VAL A 170 22.20 -26.35 -14.07
CA VAL A 170 21.69 -25.87 -15.37
C VAL A 170 22.74 -25.88 -16.48
N ALA A 171 24.04 -25.85 -16.13
CA ALA A 171 25.13 -25.91 -17.10
C ALA A 171 25.38 -27.35 -17.59
N ARG A 172 25.19 -28.35 -16.71
CA ARG A 172 25.34 -29.78 -17.03
C ARG A 172 24.01 -30.47 -17.39
N GLY A 173 22.87 -29.82 -17.18
CA GLY A 173 21.55 -30.35 -17.50
C GLY A 173 21.08 -31.45 -16.55
N ARG A 174 21.36 -31.30 -15.24
CA ARG A 174 21.06 -32.31 -14.21
C ARG A 174 20.36 -31.70 -13.01
N LEU A 175 19.25 -32.33 -12.60
CA LEU A 175 18.54 -32.01 -11.37
C LEU A 175 18.75 -33.15 -10.37
N THR A 176 19.21 -32.83 -9.16
CA THR A 176 19.34 -33.78 -8.05
C THR A 176 18.48 -33.32 -6.88
N GLY A 177 17.61 -34.21 -6.39
CA GLY A 177 16.80 -33.98 -5.20
C GLY A 177 16.65 -35.26 -4.37
N GLU A 178 16.47 -35.08 -3.07
CA GLU A 178 16.11 -36.18 -2.17
C GLU A 178 14.62 -36.49 -2.29
N VAL A 179 14.29 -37.78 -2.27
CA VAL A 179 12.91 -38.28 -2.20
C VAL A 179 12.83 -39.47 -1.24
N PRO A 180 11.71 -39.64 -0.50
CA PRO A 180 11.51 -40.80 0.37
C PRO A 180 11.22 -42.05 -0.47
N ALA A 181 11.94 -43.14 -0.19
CA ALA A 181 11.69 -44.47 -0.71
C ALA A 181 11.21 -45.38 0.43
N SER A 182 10.02 -45.96 0.27
CA SER A 182 9.42 -46.93 1.20
C SER A 182 8.84 -48.11 0.41
N ALA A 183 8.50 -49.20 1.10
CA ALA A 183 7.93 -50.39 0.46
C ALA A 183 6.53 -50.18 -0.15
N GLN A 184 5.83 -49.10 0.20
CA GLN A 184 4.56 -48.69 -0.42
C GLN A 184 4.78 -47.91 -1.74
N GLY A 185 5.91 -47.20 -1.85
CA GLY A 185 6.35 -46.47 -3.04
C GLY A 185 5.62 -45.15 -3.29
N GLY A 186 6.38 -44.05 -3.35
CA GLY A 186 5.88 -42.71 -3.66
C GLY A 186 5.89 -42.41 -5.16
N THR A 187 4.94 -41.58 -5.61
CA THR A 187 4.94 -40.99 -6.97
C THR A 187 5.49 -39.58 -6.90
N PHE A 188 6.30 -39.21 -7.91
CA PHE A 188 6.99 -37.94 -8.02
C PHE A 188 6.89 -37.39 -9.46
N ALA A 189 7.07 -36.08 -9.61
CA ALA A 189 7.04 -35.40 -10.90
C ALA A 189 8.17 -34.37 -11.02
N LEU A 190 8.77 -34.27 -12.19
CA LEU A 190 9.63 -33.15 -12.56
C LEU A 190 8.74 -31.99 -13.06
N ALA A 191 8.74 -30.82 -12.41
CA ALA A 191 7.86 -29.70 -12.77
C ALA A 191 8.58 -28.35 -12.73
N ALA A 192 8.17 -27.41 -13.60
CA ALA A 192 8.60 -26.02 -13.57
C ALA A 192 7.65 -25.16 -12.71
N ALA A 193 8.19 -24.17 -12.00
CA ALA A 193 7.40 -23.15 -11.31
C ALA A 193 6.71 -22.17 -12.30
N PRO A 194 5.55 -21.57 -11.93
CA PRO A 194 4.89 -20.54 -12.73
C PRO A 194 5.59 -19.17 -12.67
N GLU A 195 6.59 -19.00 -11.82
CA GLU A 195 7.43 -17.81 -11.67
C GLU A 195 8.88 -18.06 -12.10
N GLY A 196 9.62 -16.99 -12.41
CA GLY A 196 11.06 -17.02 -12.62
C GLY A 196 11.67 -15.64 -12.89
N PRO A 197 12.97 -15.55 -13.24
CA PRO A 197 13.67 -14.28 -13.47
C PRO A 197 13.07 -13.39 -14.57
N ALA A 198 12.23 -13.97 -15.44
CA ALA A 198 11.54 -13.28 -16.54
C ALA A 198 10.06 -12.96 -16.24
N GLY A 199 9.62 -13.02 -14.97
CA GLY A 199 8.28 -12.65 -14.51
C GLY A 199 7.53 -13.74 -13.74
N ASP A 200 6.43 -13.33 -13.09
CA ASP A 200 5.43 -14.23 -12.53
C ASP A 200 4.25 -14.39 -13.51
N TYR A 201 3.78 -15.62 -13.69
CA TYR A 201 2.67 -15.97 -14.58
C TYR A 201 1.52 -16.68 -13.83
N LYS A 202 1.46 -16.54 -12.50
CA LYS A 202 0.30 -16.83 -11.64
C LYS A 202 -0.87 -15.87 -11.92
N ALA A 203 -1.98 -16.07 -11.21
CA ALA A 203 -3.05 -15.09 -11.14
C ALA A 203 -2.53 -13.78 -10.50
N THR A 204 -2.87 -12.64 -11.10
CA THR A 204 -2.77 -11.33 -10.45
C THR A 204 -3.52 -11.34 -9.12
N SER A 205 -2.86 -10.91 -8.04
CA SER A 205 -3.48 -10.75 -6.71
C SER A 205 -4.63 -9.75 -6.74
N LEU A 206 -5.59 -9.92 -5.82
CA LEU A 206 -6.63 -8.92 -5.55
C LEU A 206 -6.23 -8.11 -4.31
N SER A 207 -6.52 -6.81 -4.32
CA SER A 207 -6.32 -5.87 -3.22
C SER A 207 -7.59 -5.03 -3.02
N PRO A 208 -7.90 -4.58 -1.78
CA PRO A 208 -9.04 -3.68 -1.55
C PRO A 208 -8.92 -2.39 -2.37
N SER A 209 -10.05 -1.86 -2.84
CA SER A 209 -10.06 -0.65 -3.68
C SER A 209 -9.76 0.67 -2.95
N GLY A 210 -9.77 0.68 -1.61
CA GLY A 210 -9.44 1.86 -0.81
C GLY A 210 -9.18 1.55 0.67
N GLU A 211 -8.40 2.41 1.31
CA GLU A 211 -7.91 2.23 2.69
C GLU A 211 -8.53 3.24 3.65
N TRP A 212 -8.72 2.87 4.91
CA TRP A 212 -9.19 3.76 5.98
C TRP A 212 -8.11 3.92 7.07
N LYS A 213 -8.11 5.07 7.74
CA LYS A 213 -7.35 5.31 8.98
C LYS A 213 -8.01 6.37 9.84
N VAL A 214 -7.93 6.18 11.16
CA VAL A 214 -8.17 7.26 12.13
C VAL A 214 -6.81 7.84 12.53
N SER A 215 -6.66 9.15 12.39
CA SER A 215 -5.47 9.84 12.90
C SER A 215 -5.55 9.87 14.43
N ALA A 216 -4.77 9.04 15.13
CA ALA A 216 -4.80 8.97 16.60
C ALA A 216 -4.64 10.36 17.24
N GLN A 217 -3.69 11.18 16.77
CA GLN A 217 -3.45 12.51 17.31
C GLN A 217 -4.64 13.49 17.14
N THR A 218 -5.40 13.42 16.04
CA THR A 218 -6.50 14.37 15.77
C THR A 218 -7.90 13.82 16.02
N GLY A 219 -8.05 12.49 16.11
CA GLY A 219 -9.30 11.76 16.18
C GLY A 219 -10.14 11.73 14.89
N ALA A 220 -9.64 12.26 13.77
CA ALA A 220 -10.40 12.30 12.51
C ALA A 220 -10.35 10.96 11.75
N PHE A 221 -11.50 10.51 11.25
CA PHE A 221 -11.59 9.42 10.27
C PHE A 221 -11.22 9.92 8.88
N SER A 222 -10.45 9.13 8.15
CA SER A 222 -10.12 9.37 6.76
C SER A 222 -10.15 8.07 5.96
N TRP A 223 -10.53 8.17 4.68
CA TRP A 223 -10.53 7.07 3.72
C TRP A 223 -9.99 7.57 2.38
N GLN A 224 -9.28 6.71 1.65
CA GLN A 224 -8.58 7.08 0.43
C GLN A 224 -8.74 5.99 -0.64
N TYR A 225 -9.12 6.41 -1.85
CA TYR A 225 -9.31 5.55 -3.01
C TYR A 225 -8.33 5.98 -4.11
N PRO A 226 -7.25 5.22 -4.40
CA PRO A 226 -6.33 5.54 -5.48
C PRO A 226 -6.97 5.37 -6.86
N LEU A 227 -6.71 6.32 -7.77
CA LEU A 227 -7.09 6.24 -9.17
C LEU A 227 -5.84 5.86 -9.96
N ARG A 228 -5.75 4.59 -10.39
CA ARG A 228 -4.56 4.06 -11.07
C ARG A 228 -4.28 4.79 -12.38
N THR A 229 -3.04 5.19 -12.59
CA THR A 229 -2.56 5.90 -13.77
C THR A 229 -1.57 5.05 -14.57
N PRO A 230 -1.68 4.93 -15.91
CA PRO A 230 -0.74 4.15 -16.71
C PRO A 230 0.68 4.69 -16.61
N GLU A 231 1.67 3.81 -16.42
CA GLU A 231 3.07 4.22 -16.26
C GLU A 231 3.61 4.93 -17.51
N ALA A 232 4.40 5.99 -17.28
CA ALA A 232 5.10 6.73 -18.33
C ALA A 232 6.62 6.47 -18.28
N PRO A 233 7.35 6.60 -19.41
CA PRO A 233 8.79 6.48 -19.42
C PRO A 233 9.45 7.50 -18.47
N GLY A 234 10.36 7.05 -17.62
CA GLY A 234 11.01 7.86 -16.58
C GLY A 234 10.27 7.92 -15.24
N GLY A 235 9.04 7.41 -15.16
CA GLY A 235 8.29 7.30 -13.90
C GLY A 235 7.49 8.55 -13.50
N LEU A 236 7.70 9.70 -14.16
CA LEU A 236 6.91 10.91 -13.93
C LEU A 236 5.44 10.73 -14.35
N ALA A 237 4.59 10.39 -13.37
CA ALA A 237 3.15 10.17 -13.51
C ALA A 237 2.38 10.86 -12.36
N PRO A 238 1.12 11.27 -12.57
CA PRO A 238 0.33 11.95 -11.54
C PRO A 238 -0.19 10.97 -10.48
N GLU A 239 0.16 11.18 -9.21
CA GLU A 239 -0.53 10.53 -8.10
C GLU A 239 -1.95 11.10 -7.95
N LEU A 240 -2.96 10.25 -8.13
CA LEU A 240 -4.37 10.64 -8.05
C LEU A 240 -5.11 9.76 -7.05
N SER A 241 -5.88 10.38 -6.15
CA SER A 241 -6.80 9.66 -5.27
C SER A 241 -7.98 10.53 -4.88
N VAL A 242 -9.10 9.88 -4.56
CA VAL A 242 -10.28 10.48 -3.95
C VAL A 242 -10.17 10.28 -2.43
N GLY A 243 -10.10 11.36 -1.67
CA GLY A 243 -9.89 11.34 -0.22
C GLY A 243 -11.07 11.90 0.56
N TYR A 244 -11.42 11.26 1.68
CA TYR A 244 -12.37 11.77 2.68
C TYR A 244 -11.64 12.12 3.99
N ASN A 245 -12.07 13.18 4.67
CA ASN A 245 -11.61 13.52 6.02
C ASN A 245 -12.74 14.14 6.88
N SER A 246 -13.15 13.45 7.96
CA SER A 246 -14.25 13.90 8.83
C SER A 246 -13.96 15.25 9.51
N GLY A 247 -12.70 15.54 9.81
CA GLY A 247 -12.26 16.79 10.44
C GLY A 247 -12.40 18.01 9.52
N SER A 248 -12.49 17.82 8.20
CA SER A 248 -12.82 18.91 7.27
C SER A 248 -14.30 19.31 7.33
N VAL A 249 -15.18 18.39 7.74
CA VAL A 249 -16.60 18.64 7.97
C VAL A 249 -16.79 19.44 9.27
N ASP A 250 -16.05 19.10 10.34
CA ASP A 250 -16.03 19.84 11.62
C ASP A 250 -15.63 21.31 11.47
N GLY A 251 -14.86 21.64 10.42
CA GLY A 251 -14.37 23.00 10.13
C GLY A 251 -15.37 23.91 9.39
N ARG A 252 -16.56 23.40 9.01
CA ARG A 252 -17.61 24.20 8.36
C ARG A 252 -18.38 25.00 9.41
N VAL A 253 -18.22 26.32 9.41
CA VAL A 253 -18.77 27.26 10.41
C VAL A 253 -19.45 28.45 9.73
N ALA A 254 -20.07 29.36 10.47
CA ALA A 254 -20.80 30.50 9.92
C ALA A 254 -19.93 31.46 9.05
N THR A 255 -18.61 31.48 9.25
CA THR A 255 -17.67 32.35 8.53
C THR A 255 -16.92 31.68 7.37
N THR A 256 -17.18 30.40 7.07
CA THR A 256 -16.51 29.67 5.97
C THR A 256 -17.41 29.52 4.75
N ASN A 257 -16.81 29.39 3.56
CA ASN A 257 -17.53 28.89 2.40
C ASN A 257 -17.99 27.44 2.69
N ASN A 258 -19.30 27.22 2.64
CA ASN A 258 -19.93 25.96 3.01
C ASN A 258 -20.50 25.18 1.81
N GLN A 259 -20.26 25.63 0.58
CA GLN A 259 -20.38 24.75 -0.59
C GLN A 259 -19.32 23.64 -0.49
N THR A 260 -19.70 22.43 -0.91
CA THR A 260 -18.81 21.26 -0.87
C THR A 260 -17.86 21.23 -2.06
N SER A 261 -16.92 20.27 -2.09
CA SER A 261 -16.00 20.13 -3.23
C SER A 261 -16.73 19.69 -4.51
N SER A 262 -15.99 19.49 -5.59
CA SER A 262 -16.50 18.81 -6.80
C SER A 262 -16.91 17.35 -6.56
N LEU A 263 -16.55 16.75 -5.41
CA LEU A 263 -16.91 15.38 -5.01
C LEU A 263 -17.86 15.29 -3.81
N GLY A 264 -18.13 16.39 -3.10
CA GLY A 264 -19.11 16.43 -2.01
C GLY A 264 -18.52 16.71 -0.62
N GLU A 265 -19.35 16.58 0.42
CA GLU A 265 -19.01 16.97 1.79
C GLU A 265 -17.95 16.04 2.40
N GLY A 266 -16.91 16.64 2.99
CA GLY A 266 -15.76 15.91 3.52
C GLY A 266 -14.81 15.30 2.47
N TRP A 267 -15.15 15.34 1.18
CA TRP A 267 -14.39 14.74 0.08
C TRP A 267 -13.48 15.74 -0.66
N ASN A 268 -12.34 15.28 -1.17
CA ASN A 268 -11.50 16.04 -2.09
C ASN A 268 -10.81 15.16 -3.15
N LEU A 269 -10.39 15.85 -4.22
CA LEU A 269 -9.35 15.46 -5.17
C LEU A 269 -8.74 16.79 -5.65
N SER A 270 -7.41 16.91 -5.63
CA SER A 270 -6.71 18.13 -6.07
C SER A 270 -5.35 17.80 -6.65
N ALA A 271 -5.00 18.39 -7.79
CA ALA A 271 -3.65 18.37 -8.34
C ALA A 271 -2.67 19.25 -7.52
N GLY A 272 -3.20 20.26 -6.85
CA GLY A 272 -2.44 21.25 -6.10
C GLY A 272 -2.66 22.69 -6.57
N SER A 273 -2.40 23.63 -5.67
CA SER A 273 -2.53 25.06 -5.89
C SER A 273 -1.64 25.85 -4.93
N VAL A 274 -1.19 27.01 -5.39
CA VAL A 274 -0.73 28.13 -4.56
C VAL A 274 -1.87 29.14 -4.48
N GLU A 275 -2.16 29.65 -3.29
CA GLU A 275 -3.32 30.52 -3.01
C GLU A 275 -2.93 31.72 -2.15
N ARG A 276 -3.52 32.87 -2.46
CA ARG A 276 -3.41 34.14 -1.73
C ARG A 276 -4.77 34.53 -1.17
N ARG A 277 -4.78 35.19 -0.02
CA ARG A 277 -5.98 35.76 0.60
C ARG A 277 -5.94 37.28 0.45
N PHE A 278 -7.12 37.88 0.38
CA PHE A 278 -7.28 39.34 0.35
C PHE A 278 -8.17 39.76 1.52
N LYS A 279 -8.03 41.01 1.94
CA LYS A 279 -8.77 41.58 3.06
C LYS A 279 -10.00 42.31 2.52
N GLY A 280 -11.09 42.40 3.27
CA GLY A 280 -12.23 43.23 2.87
C GLY A 280 -11.89 44.71 3.00
N CYS A 281 -12.19 45.54 1.99
CA CYS A 281 -11.95 46.99 2.05
C CYS A 281 -12.72 47.68 3.20
N ALA A 282 -13.82 47.10 3.68
CA ALA A 282 -14.53 47.55 4.87
C ALA A 282 -13.73 47.40 6.19
N ASP A 283 -12.66 46.61 6.16
CA ASP A 283 -11.79 46.26 7.29
C ASP A 283 -10.37 46.83 7.12
N ASP A 284 -10.07 47.39 5.96
CA ASP A 284 -8.82 48.08 5.63
C ASP A 284 -9.12 49.53 5.24
N LEU A 285 -9.22 50.39 6.25
CA LEU A 285 -9.61 51.80 6.13
C LEU A 285 -8.40 52.71 6.30
N GLY A 286 -8.37 53.82 5.56
CA GLY A 286 -7.23 54.73 5.48
C GLY A 286 -6.96 55.15 4.04
N GLY A 287 -5.70 55.40 3.70
CA GLY A 287 -5.26 55.50 2.30
C GLY A 287 -6.14 56.37 1.37
N ASN A 288 -6.59 55.80 0.25
CA ASN A 288 -7.45 56.46 -0.73
C ASN A 288 -8.96 56.10 -0.63
N ASN A 289 -9.35 55.11 0.19
CA ASN A 289 -10.76 54.82 0.50
C ASN A 289 -11.28 55.62 1.70
N GLY A 290 -10.40 56.12 2.57
CA GLY A 290 -10.74 56.79 3.83
C GLY A 290 -11.53 55.86 4.75
N ASP A 291 -12.56 56.40 5.40
CA ASP A 291 -13.53 55.65 6.19
C ASP A 291 -14.60 54.93 5.33
N THR A 292 -14.47 54.94 3.99
CA THR A 292 -15.49 54.38 3.07
C THR A 292 -15.42 52.86 3.06
N LYS A 293 -16.28 52.23 3.85
CA LYS A 293 -16.47 50.77 3.83
C LYS A 293 -17.13 50.32 2.54
N THR A 294 -16.45 49.47 1.78
CA THR A 294 -17.04 48.72 0.65
C THR A 294 -16.82 47.22 0.82
N ALA A 295 -17.64 46.41 0.16
CA ALA A 295 -17.53 44.94 0.20
C ALA A 295 -16.57 44.38 -0.88
N ASP A 296 -15.75 45.26 -1.48
CA ASP A 296 -14.66 44.90 -2.36
C ASP A 296 -13.50 44.22 -1.59
N LEU A 297 -12.61 43.57 -2.33
CA LEU A 297 -11.33 43.08 -1.81
C LEU A 297 -10.24 44.16 -1.95
N CYS A 298 -9.48 44.35 -0.88
CA CYS A 298 -8.32 45.21 -0.81
C CYS A 298 -7.05 44.37 -0.62
N TRP A 299 -5.91 44.92 -1.02
CA TRP A 299 -4.61 44.36 -0.68
C TRP A 299 -4.38 44.42 0.83
N PHE A 300 -3.33 43.74 1.31
CA PHE A 300 -2.93 43.80 2.71
C PHE A 300 -1.46 43.41 2.91
N ASN A 301 -1.06 42.23 2.43
CA ASN A 301 0.32 41.75 2.42
C ASN A 301 0.50 40.59 1.43
N ASP A 302 1.74 40.14 1.28
CA ASP A 302 2.12 39.03 0.40
C ASP A 302 1.89 37.64 1.03
N ASN A 303 0.77 37.42 1.73
CA ASN A 303 0.43 36.10 2.23
C ASN A 303 0.27 35.10 1.07
N VAL A 304 0.80 33.90 1.29
CA VAL A 304 0.67 32.78 0.35
C VAL A 304 0.58 31.47 1.15
N SER A 305 -0.23 30.55 0.67
CA SER A 305 -0.29 29.16 1.13
C SER A 305 -0.27 28.22 -0.05
N ILE A 306 0.30 27.02 0.12
CA ILE A 306 0.38 25.98 -0.91
C ILE A 306 -0.35 24.71 -0.49
N SER A 307 -0.80 23.94 -1.48
CA SER A 307 -1.26 22.56 -1.36
C SER A 307 -0.72 21.76 -2.55
N LEU A 308 0.06 20.71 -2.31
CA LEU A 308 0.67 19.82 -3.32
C LEU A 308 1.09 18.51 -2.65
N GLY A 309 0.58 17.35 -3.09
CA GLY A 309 1.16 16.02 -2.79
C GLY A 309 1.71 15.83 -1.36
N GLY A 310 0.83 15.78 -0.37
CA GLY A 310 1.18 15.64 1.06
C GLY A 310 1.66 16.93 1.75
N ARG A 311 2.11 17.94 1.01
CA ARG A 311 2.56 19.24 1.52
C ARG A 311 1.38 20.22 1.50
N SER A 312 1.08 20.84 2.64
CA SER A 312 0.13 21.94 2.69
C SER A 312 0.41 22.87 3.86
N GLY A 313 0.50 24.18 3.61
CA GLY A 313 0.79 25.15 4.66
C GLY A 313 0.96 26.58 4.16
N GLU A 314 1.17 27.50 5.10
CA GLU A 314 1.59 28.88 4.81
C GLU A 314 3.03 28.90 4.30
N LEU A 315 3.34 29.88 3.43
CA LEU A 315 4.71 30.14 2.99
C LEU A 315 5.35 31.24 3.84
N VAL A 316 6.64 31.07 4.12
CA VAL A 316 7.47 32.01 4.87
C VAL A 316 8.49 32.61 3.91
N GLU A 317 8.38 33.90 3.65
CA GLU A 317 9.34 34.63 2.80
C GLU A 317 10.70 34.69 3.52
N VAL A 318 11.77 34.38 2.79
CA VAL A 318 13.15 34.35 3.33
C VAL A 318 14.11 35.27 2.56
N ALA A 319 13.76 35.63 1.34
CA ALA A 319 14.38 36.68 0.53
C ALA A 319 13.37 37.16 -0.52
N GLU A 320 13.66 38.28 -1.20
CA GLU A 320 12.90 38.72 -2.37
C GLU A 320 12.79 37.58 -3.40
N ASP A 321 11.55 37.30 -3.82
CA ASP A 321 11.16 36.19 -4.69
C ASP A 321 11.59 34.76 -4.24
N SER A 322 11.86 34.52 -2.95
CA SER A 322 12.14 33.17 -2.40
C SER A 322 11.54 32.88 -1.01
N TRP A 323 10.92 31.70 -0.88
CA TRP A 323 10.12 31.25 0.27
C TRP A 323 10.48 29.83 0.74
N ARG A 324 10.09 29.53 1.99
CA ARG A 324 10.03 28.20 2.59
C ARG A 324 8.59 27.80 2.92
N LEU A 325 8.33 26.50 3.00
CA LEU A 325 7.15 25.99 3.71
C LEU A 325 7.28 26.31 5.20
N LYS A 326 6.17 26.58 5.89
CA LYS A 326 6.14 26.70 7.36
C LYS A 326 6.66 25.44 8.05
N ASP A 327 6.16 24.30 7.59
CA ASP A 327 6.65 22.97 7.94
C ASP A 327 7.62 22.56 6.80
N ASP A 328 8.92 22.82 6.98
CA ASP A 328 9.94 22.84 5.91
C ASP A 328 10.53 21.44 5.65
N ASP A 329 10.28 20.90 4.45
CA ASP A 329 10.79 19.59 3.99
C ASP A 329 12.11 19.69 3.22
N GLY A 330 12.73 20.87 3.17
CA GLY A 330 13.93 21.14 2.37
C GLY A 330 13.65 21.67 0.96
N SER A 331 12.42 21.61 0.46
CA SER A 331 12.03 22.16 -0.85
C SER A 331 12.32 23.66 -0.96
N LYS A 332 12.68 24.12 -2.15
CA LYS A 332 12.85 25.54 -2.47
C LYS A 332 11.59 26.05 -3.15
N ILE A 333 11.05 27.19 -2.73
CA ILE A 333 9.92 27.84 -3.40
C ILE A 333 10.37 29.20 -3.90
N ASP A 334 10.22 29.43 -5.20
CA ASP A 334 10.55 30.69 -5.87
C ASP A 334 9.33 31.25 -6.59
N LYS A 335 9.32 32.56 -6.81
CA LYS A 335 8.41 33.21 -7.75
C LYS A 335 9.18 33.52 -9.03
N VAL A 336 8.61 33.13 -10.16
CA VAL A 336 9.27 33.13 -11.47
C VAL A 336 8.37 33.89 -12.44
N GLY A 337 8.55 35.22 -12.47
CA GLY A 337 7.64 36.13 -13.16
C GLY A 337 6.27 36.17 -12.48
N SER A 338 5.22 35.79 -13.19
CA SER A 338 3.85 35.70 -12.66
C SER A 338 3.50 34.36 -12.02
N ALA A 339 4.37 33.35 -12.14
CA ALA A 339 4.14 31.99 -11.69
C ALA A 339 4.91 31.66 -10.41
N TRP A 340 4.49 30.60 -9.70
CA TRP A 340 5.24 30.02 -8.60
C TRP A 340 5.96 28.76 -9.06
N ARG A 341 7.12 28.46 -8.47
CA ARG A 341 7.85 27.21 -8.66
C ARG A 341 8.28 26.64 -7.33
N LEU A 342 7.80 25.44 -6.99
CA LEU A 342 8.40 24.59 -5.96
C LEU A 342 9.42 23.66 -6.61
N THR A 343 10.57 23.45 -5.96
CA THR A 343 11.58 22.46 -6.36
C THR A 343 11.86 21.53 -5.17
N THR A 344 11.58 20.24 -5.32
CA THR A 344 11.86 19.19 -4.32
C THR A 344 13.35 18.81 -4.31
N THR A 345 13.79 18.04 -3.31
CA THR A 345 15.21 17.71 -3.06
C THR A 345 15.85 16.77 -4.10
N ASP A 346 15.01 16.16 -4.94
CA ASP A 346 15.33 15.38 -6.15
C ASP A 346 15.48 16.26 -7.41
N GLY A 347 15.31 17.58 -7.28
CA GLY A 347 15.35 18.54 -8.38
C GLY A 347 14.08 18.66 -9.22
N THR A 348 13.00 17.92 -8.90
CA THR A 348 11.72 18.01 -9.63
C THR A 348 11.04 19.36 -9.40
N GLN A 349 10.65 20.05 -10.49
CA GLN A 349 10.10 21.40 -10.46
C GLN A 349 8.60 21.41 -10.77
N TYR A 350 7.81 21.86 -9.80
CA TYR A 350 6.37 22.02 -9.86
C TYR A 350 6.03 23.50 -10.06
N PHE A 351 5.50 23.86 -11.22
CA PHE A 351 5.08 25.22 -11.56
C PHE A 351 3.57 25.38 -11.39
N PHE A 352 3.19 26.47 -10.74
CA PHE A 352 1.80 26.86 -10.52
C PHE A 352 1.53 28.17 -11.24
N GLY A 353 0.56 28.15 -12.15
CA GLY A 353 0.17 29.33 -12.91
C GLY A 353 1.21 29.80 -13.92
N ARG A 354 1.99 28.89 -14.52
CA ARG A 354 2.85 29.20 -15.68
C ARG A 354 2.02 29.74 -16.85
N HIS A 355 0.76 29.31 -16.92
CA HIS A 355 -0.28 29.63 -17.88
C HIS A 355 0.02 29.22 -19.33
N GLU A 356 1.12 29.67 -19.91
CA GLU A 356 1.54 29.32 -21.27
C GLU A 356 2.64 28.24 -21.23
N VAL A 357 2.30 27.02 -21.65
CA VAL A 357 3.25 25.91 -21.71
C VAL A 357 3.80 25.76 -23.13
N PRO A 358 5.15 25.74 -23.32
CA PRO A 358 5.77 25.61 -24.64
C PRO A 358 5.24 24.43 -25.44
N GLY A 359 4.80 24.69 -26.68
CA GLY A 359 4.23 23.67 -27.58
C GLY A 359 2.81 23.19 -27.22
N ARG A 360 2.17 23.76 -26.20
CA ARG A 360 0.85 23.34 -25.70
C ARG A 360 -0.15 24.48 -25.49
N GLY A 361 0.32 25.70 -25.21
CA GLY A 361 -0.52 26.88 -25.07
C GLY A 361 -1.12 27.06 -23.67
N ALA A 362 -2.23 27.80 -23.61
CA ALA A 362 -2.89 28.21 -22.37
C ALA A 362 -3.50 27.05 -21.56
N THR A 363 -3.07 26.91 -20.31
CA THR A 363 -3.56 25.93 -19.32
C THR A 363 -4.76 26.44 -18.50
N ASN A 364 -5.10 27.73 -18.58
CA ASN A 364 -6.12 28.43 -17.77
C ASN A 364 -5.95 28.35 -16.23
N SER A 365 -4.75 28.00 -15.77
CA SER A 365 -4.43 27.66 -14.38
C SER A 365 -4.52 28.78 -13.33
N VAL A 366 -4.43 30.05 -13.74
CA VAL A 366 -4.46 31.22 -12.83
C VAL A 366 -5.86 31.80 -12.72
N LEU A 367 -6.40 31.90 -11.50
CA LEU A 367 -7.70 32.54 -11.21
C LEU A 367 -7.49 33.93 -10.59
N SER A 368 -8.20 34.92 -11.14
CA SER A 368 -8.04 36.33 -10.76
C SER A 368 -9.35 37.00 -10.37
N VAL A 369 -9.24 37.96 -9.44
CA VAL A 369 -10.35 38.78 -8.92
C VAL A 369 -9.92 40.25 -8.85
N PRO A 370 -10.82 41.22 -9.09
CA PRO A 370 -10.53 42.63 -8.84
C PRO A 370 -10.20 42.90 -7.37
N VAL A 371 -9.04 43.52 -7.15
CA VAL A 371 -8.55 43.97 -5.83
C VAL A 371 -8.11 45.42 -5.96
N ALA A 372 -8.39 46.23 -4.93
CA ALA A 372 -7.87 47.59 -4.83
C ALA A 372 -6.54 47.64 -4.05
N GLY A 373 -5.58 48.42 -4.55
CA GLY A 373 -4.51 48.98 -3.71
C GLY A 373 -5.02 50.27 -3.07
N ASN A 374 -5.36 50.25 -1.79
CA ASN A 374 -5.91 51.41 -1.08
C ASN A 374 -4.83 52.19 -0.31
N HIS A 375 -3.71 51.57 0.04
CA HIS A 375 -2.56 52.19 0.70
C HIS A 375 -1.34 52.38 -0.22
N LYS A 376 -0.52 53.39 0.11
CA LYS A 376 0.68 53.75 -0.67
C LYS A 376 1.75 52.65 -0.58
N GLY A 377 2.09 52.08 -1.73
CA GLY A 377 3.05 50.98 -1.86
C GLY A 377 2.40 49.67 -2.28
N GLU A 378 1.07 49.58 -2.21
CA GLU A 378 0.32 48.40 -2.67
C GLU A 378 0.20 48.38 -4.20
N PRO A 379 0.09 47.19 -4.82
CA PRO A 379 -0.15 47.07 -6.25
C PRO A 379 -1.38 47.86 -6.71
N CYS A 380 -1.24 48.54 -7.84
CA CYS A 380 -2.30 49.32 -8.50
C CYS A 380 -2.80 50.56 -7.73
N PHE A 381 -2.26 50.89 -6.55
CA PHE A 381 -2.60 52.11 -5.80
C PHE A 381 -2.47 53.39 -6.64
N LYS A 382 -3.49 54.25 -6.57
CA LYS A 382 -3.48 55.62 -7.07
C LYS A 382 -3.84 56.59 -5.97
N GLU A 383 -3.01 57.63 -5.83
CA GLU A 383 -3.18 58.67 -4.81
C GLU A 383 -4.46 59.47 -5.07
N GLY A 384 -5.39 59.45 -4.11
CA GLY A 384 -6.69 60.13 -4.19
C GLY A 384 -7.75 59.45 -5.08
N ASP A 385 -7.47 58.32 -5.74
CA ASP A 385 -8.41 57.64 -6.64
C ASP A 385 -8.57 56.15 -6.32
N PHE A 386 -9.43 55.83 -5.36
CA PHE A 386 -9.84 54.44 -5.08
C PHE A 386 -10.51 53.78 -6.30
N THR A 387 -11.22 54.54 -7.16
CA THR A 387 -11.98 53.95 -8.27
C THR A 387 -11.07 53.40 -9.36
N GLY A 388 -9.98 54.12 -9.67
CA GLY A 388 -8.93 53.66 -10.57
C GLY A 388 -7.88 52.78 -9.91
N SER A 389 -7.88 52.58 -8.59
CA SER A 389 -6.91 51.73 -7.89
C SER A 389 -7.17 50.22 -7.96
N PHE A 390 -8.27 49.83 -8.61
CA PHE A 390 -8.63 48.44 -8.85
C PHE A 390 -7.87 47.84 -10.04
N CYS A 391 -7.42 46.60 -9.88
CA CYS A 391 -6.92 45.76 -10.97
C CYS A 391 -7.19 44.28 -10.67
N ALA A 392 -7.15 43.43 -11.70
CA ALA A 392 -7.27 41.99 -11.52
C ALA A 392 -5.99 41.44 -10.87
N GLN A 393 -6.10 40.92 -9.65
CA GLN A 393 -5.02 40.23 -8.94
C GLN A 393 -5.28 38.72 -8.93
N PRO A 394 -4.26 37.87 -9.14
CA PRO A 394 -4.39 36.44 -8.97
C PRO A 394 -4.62 36.08 -7.50
N TYR A 395 -5.63 35.26 -7.23
CA TYR A 395 -5.89 34.70 -5.89
C TYR A 395 -5.51 33.21 -5.80
N ARG A 396 -5.46 32.52 -6.95
CA ARG A 396 -5.13 31.09 -7.02
C ARG A 396 -4.33 30.78 -8.28
N TRP A 397 -3.20 30.11 -8.12
CA TRP A 397 -2.39 29.52 -9.18
C TRP A 397 -2.52 28.00 -9.03
N ASN A 398 -3.26 27.34 -9.91
CA ASN A 398 -3.28 25.87 -9.91
C ASN A 398 -1.95 25.32 -10.46
N LEU A 399 -1.56 24.12 -10.02
CA LEU A 399 -0.43 23.38 -10.61
C LEU A 399 -0.69 23.21 -12.12
N ASP A 400 0.27 23.51 -12.99
CA ASP A 400 0.04 23.43 -14.43
C ASP A 400 1.20 22.91 -15.30
N TYR A 401 2.43 22.88 -14.76
CA TYR A 401 3.56 22.25 -15.42
C TYR A 401 4.50 21.62 -14.39
N VAL A 402 4.87 20.36 -14.59
CA VAL A 402 5.89 19.66 -13.81
C VAL A 402 7.00 19.21 -14.75
N VAL A 403 8.25 19.33 -14.32
CA VAL A 403 9.43 18.81 -15.02
C VAL A 403 10.41 18.19 -14.02
N ASP A 404 10.89 16.98 -14.32
CA ASP A 404 11.87 16.28 -13.49
C ASP A 404 13.33 16.61 -13.88
N ALA A 405 14.30 16.06 -13.14
CA ALA A 405 15.74 16.28 -13.37
C ALA A 405 16.23 15.79 -14.76
N HIS A 406 15.47 14.91 -15.42
CA HIS A 406 15.74 14.36 -16.75
C HIS A 406 15.08 15.17 -17.87
N GLY A 407 14.20 16.11 -17.54
CA GLY A 407 13.43 16.89 -18.49
C GLY A 407 12.19 16.17 -19.03
N ASN A 408 11.69 15.13 -18.36
CA ASN A 408 10.35 14.59 -18.61
C ASN A 408 9.31 15.56 -18.07
N THR A 409 8.13 15.62 -18.69
CA THR A 409 7.14 16.66 -18.41
C THR A 409 5.73 16.12 -18.20
N MET A 410 5.00 16.82 -17.34
CA MET A 410 3.58 16.62 -17.07
C MET A 410 2.86 17.98 -17.02
N ILE A 411 1.64 18.04 -17.55
CA ILE A 411 0.90 19.28 -17.82
C ILE A 411 -0.54 19.11 -17.33
N TYR A 412 -1.07 20.13 -16.65
CA TYR A 412 -2.45 20.15 -16.16
C TYR A 412 -3.20 21.31 -16.83
N THR A 413 -4.40 21.07 -17.35
CA THR A 413 -5.22 22.09 -18.05
C THR A 413 -6.59 22.22 -17.41
N TYR A 414 -7.11 23.45 -17.34
CA TYR A 414 -8.31 23.81 -16.58
C TYR A 414 -9.41 24.43 -17.44
N GLU A 415 -10.66 24.25 -17.00
CA GLU A 415 -11.82 25.02 -17.44
C GLU A 415 -12.19 26.04 -16.34
N LYS A 416 -12.50 27.29 -16.72
CA LYS A 416 -12.81 28.40 -15.80
C LYS A 416 -14.31 28.69 -15.76
N GLN A 417 -14.82 29.04 -14.58
CA GLN A 417 -16.13 29.69 -14.42
C GLN A 417 -15.93 31.14 -14.00
N THR A 418 -16.56 32.07 -14.73
CA THR A 418 -16.55 33.50 -14.43
C THR A 418 -17.88 33.99 -13.85
N ASN A 419 -17.84 35.10 -13.13
CA ASN A 419 -19.01 35.82 -12.65
C ASN A 419 -18.72 37.34 -12.66
N LYS A 420 -19.71 38.17 -12.35
CA LYS A 420 -19.56 39.64 -12.22
C LYS A 420 -20.01 40.14 -10.86
N TYR A 421 -19.57 41.34 -10.47
CA TYR A 421 -20.06 42.01 -9.25
C TYR A 421 -20.02 43.55 -9.37
N ALA A 422 -20.78 44.22 -8.50
CA ALA A 422 -21.01 45.66 -8.48
C ALA A 422 -19.91 46.43 -7.71
N ARG A 423 -18.68 46.39 -8.24
CA ARG A 423 -17.46 47.00 -7.64
C ARG A 423 -17.65 48.43 -7.14
N ASN A 424 -17.04 48.77 -6.00
CA ASN A 424 -17.00 50.10 -5.39
C ASN A 424 -18.42 50.68 -5.20
N ALA A 425 -19.28 49.89 -4.55
CA ALA A 425 -20.70 50.18 -4.31
C ALA A 425 -21.48 50.53 -5.61
N GLY A 426 -21.31 49.73 -6.66
CA GLY A 426 -22.03 49.86 -7.93
C GLY A 426 -21.53 50.94 -8.89
N LYS A 427 -20.39 51.58 -8.61
CA LYS A 427 -19.75 52.54 -9.54
C LYS A 427 -19.17 51.88 -10.79
N ALA A 428 -18.89 50.58 -10.73
CA ALA A 428 -18.43 49.78 -11.87
C ALA A 428 -19.05 48.37 -11.83
N THR A 429 -18.79 47.57 -12.87
CA THR A 429 -19.10 46.13 -12.88
C THR A 429 -17.95 45.40 -13.56
N ASP A 430 -17.25 44.57 -12.80
CA ASP A 430 -16.09 43.81 -13.25
C ASP A 430 -16.42 42.32 -13.37
N VAL A 431 -15.64 41.61 -14.20
CA VAL A 431 -15.61 40.15 -14.30
C VAL A 431 -14.51 39.59 -13.39
N TYR A 432 -14.76 38.44 -12.77
CA TYR A 432 -13.77 37.67 -12.02
C TYR A 432 -13.92 36.16 -12.28
N ASP A 433 -12.86 35.40 -12.04
CA ASP A 433 -12.92 33.94 -11.98
C ASP A 433 -13.54 33.54 -10.63
N ARG A 434 -14.68 32.81 -10.63
CA ARG A 434 -15.33 32.33 -9.40
C ARG A 434 -14.89 30.91 -9.00
N ALA A 435 -14.49 30.10 -9.97
CA ALA A 435 -14.04 28.71 -9.80
C ALA A 435 -13.29 28.21 -11.04
N SER A 436 -12.64 27.05 -10.92
CA SER A 436 -12.11 26.29 -12.06
C SER A 436 -12.10 24.79 -11.78
N GLU A 437 -12.21 23.98 -12.83
CA GLU A 437 -12.07 22.53 -12.77
C GLU A 437 -10.84 22.07 -13.54
N LEU A 438 -10.13 21.07 -13.00
CA LEU A 438 -9.13 20.33 -13.75
C LEU A 438 -9.83 19.55 -14.87
N ARG A 439 -9.30 19.62 -16.10
CA ARG A 439 -9.89 18.94 -17.28
C ARG A 439 -9.02 17.81 -17.83
N PHE A 440 -7.71 18.04 -17.96
CA PHE A 440 -6.75 17.01 -18.38
C PHE A 440 -5.48 17.07 -17.56
N VAL A 441 -4.85 15.90 -17.41
CA VAL A 441 -3.42 15.77 -17.09
C VAL A 441 -2.75 14.99 -18.21
N GLU A 442 -1.74 15.57 -18.84
CA GLU A 442 -0.97 14.97 -19.94
C GLU A 442 0.47 14.74 -19.53
N TYR A 443 1.03 13.55 -19.76
CA TYR A 443 2.37 13.19 -19.28
C TYR A 443 3.07 12.10 -20.12
N GLY A 444 4.34 11.83 -19.80
CA GLY A 444 5.26 11.01 -20.61
C GLY A 444 5.89 11.77 -21.78
N THR A 445 5.66 13.08 -21.87
CA THR A 445 6.37 14.00 -22.77
C THR A 445 7.74 14.39 -22.20
N ARG A 446 8.55 15.09 -22.99
CA ARG A 446 9.81 15.72 -22.55
C ARG A 446 9.90 17.15 -23.05
N GLU A 447 10.66 17.99 -22.36
CA GLU A 447 10.92 19.36 -22.82
C GLU A 447 11.59 19.35 -24.20
N GLY A 448 11.14 20.25 -25.08
CA GLY A 448 11.57 20.32 -26.49
C GLY A 448 11.00 19.24 -27.42
N VAL A 449 10.25 18.24 -26.93
CA VAL A 449 9.67 17.17 -27.75
C VAL A 449 8.20 17.46 -28.07
N ALA A 450 7.89 17.72 -29.34
CA ALA A 450 6.53 17.99 -29.82
C ALA A 450 5.74 16.70 -30.12
N GLY A 451 4.44 16.70 -29.79
CA GLY A 451 3.51 15.60 -30.07
C GLY A 451 2.32 15.56 -29.13
N LYS A 452 1.36 14.65 -29.37
CA LYS A 452 0.36 14.25 -28.36
C LYS A 452 1.07 13.55 -27.19
N ALA A 453 0.56 13.69 -25.97
CA ALA A 453 1.18 13.04 -24.81
C ALA A 453 0.99 11.51 -24.88
N PRO A 454 2.00 10.69 -24.55
CA PRO A 454 1.85 9.24 -24.53
C PRO A 454 0.77 8.74 -23.57
N VAL A 455 0.53 9.47 -22.46
CA VAL A 455 -0.53 9.18 -21.49
C VAL A 455 -1.33 10.45 -21.18
N GLN A 456 -2.64 10.27 -20.97
CA GLN A 456 -3.58 11.34 -20.58
C GLN A 456 -4.53 10.82 -19.49
N VAL A 457 -4.92 11.69 -18.55
CA VAL A 457 -6.09 11.52 -17.68
C VAL A 457 -7.10 12.61 -18.02
N GLU A 458 -8.34 12.23 -18.36
CA GLU A 458 -9.46 13.15 -18.50
C GLU A 458 -10.30 13.21 -17.22
N PHE A 459 -10.70 14.42 -16.84
CA PHE A 459 -11.63 14.72 -15.78
C PHE A 459 -12.91 15.26 -16.41
N THR A 460 -14.02 14.53 -16.29
CA THR A 460 -15.31 14.90 -16.87
C THR A 460 -16.22 15.47 -15.79
N SER A 461 -16.48 16.77 -15.87
CA SER A 461 -17.47 17.46 -15.03
C SER A 461 -18.90 17.27 -15.52
N ASP A 462 -19.85 17.38 -14.60
CA ASP A 462 -21.29 17.49 -14.83
C ASP A 462 -21.88 18.60 -13.93
N ASP A 463 -23.14 18.98 -14.13
CA ASP A 463 -23.81 19.95 -13.25
C ASP A 463 -24.08 19.39 -11.83
N ARG A 464 -24.10 20.28 -10.82
CA ARG A 464 -24.45 19.95 -9.42
C ARG A 464 -25.95 19.85 -9.16
N CYS A 465 -26.78 19.85 -10.20
CA CYS A 465 -28.21 19.73 -10.05
C CYS A 465 -28.61 18.41 -9.34
N ALA A 466 -29.65 18.45 -8.53
CA ALA A 466 -30.11 17.28 -7.79
C ALA A 466 -30.57 16.17 -8.76
N PRO A 467 -30.18 14.88 -8.54
CA PRO A 467 -30.46 13.80 -9.47
C PRO A 467 -31.93 13.71 -9.93
N GLY A 468 -32.15 13.73 -11.25
CA GLY A 468 -33.48 13.70 -11.86
C GLY A 468 -34.19 15.05 -11.99
N SER A 469 -33.59 16.15 -11.53
CA SER A 469 -34.15 17.52 -11.67
C SER A 469 -33.78 18.17 -13.01
N ASN A 470 -34.53 19.19 -13.46
CA ASN A 470 -34.08 20.01 -14.60
C ASN A 470 -33.05 21.05 -14.13
N CYS A 471 -31.81 20.88 -14.58
CA CYS A 471 -30.67 21.74 -14.28
C CYS A 471 -30.79 23.16 -14.86
N GLU A 472 -31.61 23.38 -15.89
CA GLU A 472 -31.92 24.72 -16.43
C GLU A 472 -32.71 25.58 -15.43
N GLN A 473 -33.48 24.96 -14.54
CA GLN A 473 -34.29 25.67 -13.54
C GLN A 473 -33.42 26.07 -12.35
N LYS A 474 -33.13 27.37 -12.20
CA LYS A 474 -32.38 27.95 -11.07
C LYS A 474 -33.22 28.02 -9.78
N THR A 475 -33.71 26.87 -9.32
CA THR A 475 -34.53 26.73 -8.09
C THR A 475 -33.76 25.97 -7.00
N PRO A 476 -34.06 26.17 -5.70
CA PRO A 476 -33.44 25.40 -4.62
C PRO A 476 -33.70 23.88 -4.69
N GLN A 477 -34.78 23.46 -5.36
CA GLN A 477 -35.10 22.06 -5.59
C GLN A 477 -34.19 21.43 -6.64
N SER A 478 -33.93 22.14 -7.75
CA SER A 478 -32.98 21.70 -8.77
C SER A 478 -31.52 21.87 -8.33
N TRP A 479 -31.21 22.87 -7.50
CA TRP A 479 -29.85 23.24 -7.10
C TRP A 479 -29.75 23.53 -5.59
N PRO A 480 -29.61 22.49 -4.75
CA PRO A 480 -29.64 22.68 -3.29
C PRO A 480 -28.45 23.49 -2.74
N ASP A 481 -27.26 23.38 -3.33
CA ASP A 481 -26.03 23.99 -2.80
C ASP A 481 -25.37 25.05 -3.70
N VAL A 482 -26.10 25.61 -4.67
CA VAL A 482 -25.62 26.67 -5.57
C VAL A 482 -26.36 27.99 -5.33
N PRO A 483 -25.66 29.07 -4.90
CA PRO A 483 -26.27 30.36 -4.58
C PRO A 483 -26.55 31.17 -5.85
N TRP A 484 -27.60 30.79 -6.59
CA TRP A 484 -28.02 31.48 -7.81
C TRP A 484 -28.45 32.95 -7.59
N ASP A 485 -28.69 33.37 -6.35
CA ASP A 485 -28.87 34.78 -5.97
C ASP A 485 -27.59 35.62 -6.11
N ARG A 486 -26.42 34.99 -6.28
CA ARG A 486 -25.11 35.64 -6.48
C ARG A 486 -24.60 35.58 -7.93
N ASP A 487 -25.43 35.16 -8.88
CA ASP A 487 -25.08 35.01 -10.29
C ASP A 487 -25.36 36.31 -11.06
N CYS A 488 -24.32 37.03 -11.49
CA CYS A 488 -24.45 38.22 -12.33
C CYS A 488 -23.88 37.98 -13.72
N THR A 489 -24.76 37.79 -14.70
CA THR A 489 -24.41 37.75 -16.14
C THR A 489 -24.68 39.08 -16.84
N ALA A 490 -25.49 39.97 -16.25
CA ALA A 490 -25.97 41.23 -16.80
C ALA A 490 -24.88 42.31 -17.02
N ALA A 491 -25.28 43.48 -17.51
CA ALA A 491 -24.40 44.66 -17.66
C ALA A 491 -24.17 45.40 -16.33
N THR A 492 -25.09 45.28 -15.37
CA THR A 492 -25.03 45.91 -14.04
C THR A 492 -25.47 44.88 -12.99
N CYS A 493 -24.71 44.72 -11.92
CA CYS A 493 -24.97 43.69 -10.90
C CYS A 493 -25.77 44.15 -9.68
N GLY A 494 -26.47 45.29 -9.75
CA GLY A 494 -27.34 45.78 -8.69
C GLY A 494 -26.60 45.98 -7.36
N ASP A 495 -27.07 45.29 -6.32
CA ASP A 495 -26.56 45.31 -4.95
C ASP A 495 -25.56 44.18 -4.63
N LEU A 496 -25.12 43.41 -5.62
CA LEU A 496 -24.08 42.39 -5.48
C LEU A 496 -22.69 43.02 -5.38
N TYR A 497 -22.43 43.75 -4.29
CA TYR A 497 -21.22 44.57 -4.09
C TYR A 497 -19.92 43.81 -3.75
N ALA A 498 -19.92 42.47 -3.79
CA ALA A 498 -18.76 41.63 -3.47
C ALA A 498 -18.58 40.46 -4.45
N PRO A 499 -17.34 40.00 -4.73
CA PRO A 499 -17.10 38.74 -5.42
C PRO A 499 -17.51 37.55 -4.52
N THR A 500 -17.99 36.46 -5.14
CA THR A 500 -18.41 35.23 -4.45
C THR A 500 -17.89 33.99 -5.19
N PHE A 501 -17.31 33.05 -4.44
CA PHE A 501 -16.60 31.90 -5.01
C PHE A 501 -17.43 30.63 -4.83
N TRP A 502 -17.92 30.09 -5.94
CA TRP A 502 -18.76 28.89 -5.98
C TRP A 502 -18.73 28.29 -7.39
N THR A 503 -19.10 27.02 -7.51
CA THR A 503 -19.14 26.27 -8.76
C THR A 503 -20.54 25.75 -9.06
N THR A 504 -20.92 25.67 -10.34
CA THR A 504 -22.11 24.94 -10.82
C THR A 504 -21.81 23.47 -11.14
N LYS A 505 -20.57 22.99 -10.93
CA LYS A 505 -20.08 21.69 -11.42
C LYS A 505 -19.61 20.73 -10.32
N ARG A 506 -19.70 19.44 -10.65
CA ARG A 506 -19.21 18.28 -9.88
C ARG A 506 -18.34 17.40 -10.79
N LEU A 507 -17.40 16.65 -10.23
CA LEU A 507 -16.61 15.67 -10.97
C LEU A 507 -17.44 14.40 -11.12
N ALA A 508 -17.92 14.11 -12.34
CA ALA A 508 -18.78 12.96 -12.60
C ALA A 508 -18.00 11.70 -13.00
N LYS A 509 -16.85 11.88 -13.67
CA LYS A 509 -16.04 10.76 -14.18
C LYS A 509 -14.55 11.15 -14.28
N VAL A 510 -13.67 10.18 -14.03
CA VAL A 510 -12.23 10.24 -14.40
C VAL A 510 -11.94 9.10 -15.37
N THR A 511 -11.05 9.31 -16.35
CA THR A 511 -10.66 8.27 -17.31
C THR A 511 -9.21 8.39 -17.73
N THR A 512 -8.47 7.30 -17.63
CA THR A 512 -7.08 7.20 -18.11
C THR A 512 -7.04 6.73 -19.55
N ARG A 513 -6.04 7.22 -20.29
CA ARG A 513 -5.85 6.96 -21.71
C ARG A 513 -4.39 6.83 -22.07
N VAL A 514 -4.09 5.95 -23.02
CA VAL A 514 -2.76 5.83 -23.65
C VAL A 514 -2.83 6.06 -25.14
N LEU A 515 -1.77 6.65 -25.70
CA LEU A 515 -1.65 6.92 -27.13
C LEU A 515 -1.44 5.61 -27.91
N ALA A 516 -2.34 5.32 -28.85
CA ALA A 516 -2.34 4.13 -29.69
C ALA A 516 -2.30 4.56 -31.17
N GLY A 517 -1.10 4.61 -31.75
CA GLY A 517 -0.89 5.21 -33.06
C GLY A 517 -0.99 6.74 -32.96
N THR A 518 -2.01 7.35 -33.57
CA THR A 518 -2.25 8.80 -33.51
C THR A 518 -3.29 9.21 -32.48
N GLU A 519 -4.12 8.29 -31.97
CA GLU A 519 -5.26 8.61 -31.10
C GLU A 519 -5.15 7.98 -29.72
N HIS A 520 -5.77 8.63 -28.74
CA HIS A 520 -5.82 8.13 -27.37
C HIS A 520 -6.93 7.09 -27.21
N ARG A 521 -6.61 6.00 -26.50
CA ARG A 521 -7.53 4.90 -26.17
C ARG A 521 -7.75 4.83 -24.66
N ASP A 522 -9.01 4.77 -24.23
CA ASP A 522 -9.40 4.58 -22.82
C ASP A 522 -8.80 3.28 -22.24
N VAL A 523 -8.37 3.36 -20.98
CA VAL A 523 -7.71 2.27 -20.23
C VAL A 523 -8.54 1.89 -19.00
N GLU A 524 -8.80 2.85 -18.11
CA GLU A 524 -9.67 2.68 -16.94
C GLU A 524 -10.56 3.92 -16.72
N LYS A 525 -11.72 3.71 -16.09
CA LYS A 525 -12.74 4.72 -15.85
C LYS A 525 -13.30 4.58 -14.43
N TRP A 526 -13.39 5.70 -13.73
CA TRP A 526 -14.12 5.82 -12.46
C TRP A 526 -15.32 6.75 -12.65
N GLU A 527 -16.48 6.33 -12.17
CA GLU A 527 -17.75 7.09 -12.22
C GLU A 527 -18.20 7.41 -10.78
N PHE A 528 -18.69 8.64 -10.59
CA PHE A 528 -18.98 9.23 -9.27
C PHE A 528 -20.45 9.66 -9.18
N ASP A 529 -21.27 8.84 -8.52
CA ASP A 529 -22.67 9.18 -8.26
C ASP A 529 -22.78 10.07 -7.03
N HIS A 530 -23.68 11.05 -7.08
CA HIS A 530 -23.84 12.06 -6.03
C HIS A 530 -25.31 12.17 -5.60
N THR A 531 -25.54 12.47 -4.33
CA THR A 531 -26.87 12.71 -3.75
C THR A 531 -26.90 13.97 -2.89
N PHE A 532 -28.09 14.40 -2.49
CA PHE A 532 -28.32 15.57 -1.63
C PHE A 532 -29.15 15.16 -0.40
N PRO A 533 -28.55 14.44 0.57
CA PRO A 533 -29.25 14.02 1.78
C PRO A 533 -29.65 15.25 2.62
N ALA A 534 -30.85 15.18 3.22
CA ALA A 534 -31.42 16.30 3.96
C ALA A 534 -30.83 16.39 5.39
N PRO A 535 -30.32 17.56 5.82
CA PRO A 535 -29.64 17.72 7.11
C PRO A 535 -30.60 17.69 8.32
N GLY A 536 -31.92 17.72 8.09
CA GLY A 536 -32.94 17.63 9.14
C GLY A 536 -33.15 18.89 9.99
N ASP A 537 -32.31 19.92 9.85
CA ASP A 537 -32.35 21.15 10.64
C ASP A 537 -32.97 22.37 9.93
N GLY A 538 -33.48 22.17 8.70
CA GLY A 538 -34.05 23.22 7.86
C GLY A 538 -33.03 23.97 7.00
N THR A 539 -31.74 23.66 7.06
CA THR A 539 -30.73 24.18 6.13
C THR A 539 -30.74 23.43 4.80
N SER A 540 -30.03 23.96 3.79
CA SER A 540 -29.95 23.33 2.47
C SER A 540 -29.12 22.04 2.49
N PRO A 541 -29.57 20.97 1.81
CA PRO A 541 -28.77 19.78 1.55
C PRO A 541 -27.41 20.10 0.92
N ALA A 542 -26.36 19.45 1.42
CA ALA A 542 -25.02 19.51 0.87
C ALA A 542 -24.79 18.32 -0.06
N MET A 543 -24.09 18.51 -1.20
CA MET A 543 -23.78 17.41 -2.11
C MET A 543 -22.92 16.34 -1.42
N TRP A 544 -23.28 15.07 -1.58
CA TRP A 544 -22.68 13.89 -0.97
C TRP A 544 -22.20 12.91 -2.05
N LEU A 545 -21.00 12.32 -1.89
CA LEU A 545 -20.55 11.22 -2.76
C LEU A 545 -21.30 9.94 -2.36
N ASN A 546 -22.13 9.41 -3.24
CA ASN A 546 -22.92 8.21 -2.98
C ASN A 546 -22.13 6.93 -3.30
N SER A 547 -21.45 6.91 -4.44
CA SER A 547 -20.71 5.73 -4.91
C SER A 547 -19.51 6.05 -5.80
N ILE A 548 -18.52 5.16 -5.77
CA ILE A 548 -17.47 5.03 -6.78
C ILE A 548 -17.68 3.72 -7.54
N VAL A 549 -17.65 3.78 -8.87
CA VAL A 549 -17.77 2.63 -9.76
C VAL A 549 -16.54 2.56 -10.66
N HIS A 550 -15.79 1.47 -10.60
CA HIS A 550 -14.59 1.27 -11.42
C HIS A 550 -14.89 0.37 -12.63
N THR A 551 -14.39 0.75 -13.80
CA THR A 551 -14.53 0.01 -15.05
C THR A 551 -13.21 0.00 -15.82
N GLY A 552 -12.65 -1.19 -16.03
CA GLY A 552 -11.55 -1.42 -16.95
C GLY A 552 -12.04 -1.43 -18.40
N LEU A 553 -11.32 -0.75 -19.29
CA LEU A 553 -11.68 -0.50 -20.70
C LEU A 553 -10.64 -1.02 -21.71
N SER A 554 -9.53 -1.60 -21.24
CA SER A 554 -8.46 -2.04 -22.14
C SER A 554 -8.79 -3.35 -22.87
N GLY A 555 -9.23 -3.27 -24.13
CA GLY A 555 -9.48 -4.45 -24.98
C GLY A 555 -10.81 -5.16 -24.73
N GLY A 556 -11.72 -4.51 -24.01
CA GLY A 556 -13.06 -4.97 -23.64
C GLY A 556 -13.59 -4.09 -22.51
N GLU A 557 -14.71 -4.48 -21.88
CA GLU A 557 -15.20 -3.82 -20.65
C GLU A 557 -15.21 -4.83 -19.50
N ALA A 558 -14.71 -4.41 -18.33
CA ALA A 558 -14.82 -5.17 -17.08
C ALA A 558 -15.13 -4.23 -15.91
N LYS A 559 -16.38 -4.29 -15.42
CA LYS A 559 -16.93 -3.41 -14.40
C LYS A 559 -16.92 -4.07 -13.02
N THR A 560 -16.49 -3.35 -11.98
CA THR A 560 -16.63 -3.80 -10.58
C THR A 560 -18.03 -3.50 -10.04
N PRO A 561 -18.46 -4.16 -8.95
CA PRO A 561 -19.50 -3.61 -8.10
C PRO A 561 -19.13 -2.20 -7.59
N ALA A 562 -20.12 -1.43 -7.15
CA ALA A 562 -19.91 -0.12 -6.58
C ALA A 562 -19.35 -0.20 -5.15
N VAL A 563 -18.42 0.68 -4.82
CA VAL A 563 -18.19 1.12 -3.43
C VAL A 563 -19.23 2.16 -3.09
N THR A 564 -19.90 2.08 -1.94
CA THR A 564 -20.99 3.01 -1.56
C THR A 564 -20.78 3.61 -0.18
N PHE A 565 -21.01 4.92 -0.03
CA PHE A 565 -20.83 5.64 1.24
C PHE A 565 -22.18 6.02 1.85
N VAL A 566 -22.48 5.40 2.98
CA VAL A 566 -23.70 5.65 3.76
C VAL A 566 -23.45 6.85 4.68
N PRO A 567 -24.21 7.95 4.53
CA PRO A 567 -24.12 9.10 5.42
C PRO A 567 -24.70 8.75 6.80
N ASP A 568 -24.17 9.40 7.83
CA ASP A 568 -24.70 9.36 9.18
C ASP A 568 -26.18 9.79 9.20
N PRO A 569 -27.11 8.91 9.63
CA PRO A 569 -28.55 9.16 9.59
C PRO A 569 -29.00 10.19 10.64
N GLU A 570 -28.19 10.50 11.66
CA GLU A 570 -28.50 11.50 12.67
C GLU A 570 -28.12 12.93 12.24
N ALA A 571 -27.31 13.09 11.17
CA ALA A 571 -26.83 14.36 10.62
C ALA A 571 -26.27 15.34 11.68
N ARG A 572 -25.05 15.10 12.18
CA ARG A 572 -24.54 15.75 13.39
C ARG A 572 -24.35 17.28 13.26
N ALA A 573 -24.91 18.02 14.22
CA ALA A 573 -24.83 19.47 14.33
C ALA A 573 -23.39 19.98 14.50
N ASN A 574 -22.91 20.81 13.57
CA ASN A 574 -21.61 21.47 13.76
C ASN A 574 -21.66 22.53 14.86
N ARG A 575 -22.80 23.19 15.10
CA ARG A 575 -22.96 24.25 16.10
C ARG A 575 -23.50 23.70 17.43
N VAL A 576 -23.01 24.22 18.55
CA VAL A 576 -23.57 23.93 19.89
C VAL A 576 -24.87 24.72 20.07
N ASN A 577 -25.94 24.24 19.43
CA ASN A 577 -27.15 25.01 19.20
C ASN A 577 -27.91 25.45 20.48
N SER A 578 -28.54 26.62 20.43
CA SER A 578 -29.35 27.18 21.53
C SER A 578 -30.66 27.78 20.98
N ALA A 579 -31.79 27.12 21.24
CA ALA A 579 -33.08 27.52 20.69
C ALA A 579 -33.48 29.01 20.85
N PRO A 580 -33.09 29.74 21.92
CA PRO A 580 -33.37 31.18 22.05
C PRO A 580 -32.63 32.12 21.08
N ASP A 581 -31.57 31.68 20.39
CA ASP A 581 -30.78 32.55 19.50
C ASP A 581 -31.27 32.58 18.03
N GLY A 582 -32.12 31.63 17.64
CA GLY A 582 -32.75 31.59 16.31
C GLY A 582 -31.84 31.18 15.15
N LEU A 583 -30.59 30.76 15.42
CA LEU A 583 -29.67 30.27 14.41
C LEU A 583 -29.80 28.74 14.21
N PRO A 584 -29.49 28.19 13.02
CA PRO A 584 -29.58 26.76 12.78
C PRO A 584 -28.45 25.96 13.46
N PRO A 585 -28.68 24.68 13.81
CA PRO A 585 -27.65 23.73 14.24
C PRO A 585 -26.49 23.52 13.27
N GLY A 586 -26.69 23.72 11.96
CA GLY A 586 -25.67 23.43 10.96
C GLY A 586 -25.37 21.94 10.90
N ASN A 587 -26.41 21.12 10.76
CA ASN A 587 -26.31 19.67 10.68
C ASN A 587 -25.50 19.23 9.44
N LYS A 588 -24.54 18.32 9.63
CA LYS A 588 -23.68 17.80 8.56
C LYS A 588 -23.53 16.29 8.63
N HIS A 589 -23.75 15.63 7.50
CA HIS A 589 -23.47 14.21 7.35
C HIS A 589 -21.96 13.95 7.36
N ARG A 590 -21.59 12.79 7.89
CA ARG A 590 -20.25 12.21 7.91
C ARG A 590 -20.38 10.75 7.45
N ILE A 591 -19.30 10.10 7.02
CA ILE A 591 -19.37 8.66 6.69
C ILE A 591 -19.70 7.90 7.98
N HIS A 592 -20.83 7.19 7.96
CA HIS A 592 -21.19 6.20 8.98
C HIS A 592 -20.85 4.80 8.50
N ALA A 593 -21.06 4.47 7.22
CA ALA A 593 -20.65 3.17 6.70
C ALA A 593 -20.14 3.19 5.26
N ILE A 594 -19.26 2.25 4.91
CA ILE A 594 -18.77 2.00 3.55
C ILE A 594 -19.01 0.53 3.18
N ASN A 595 -19.85 0.26 2.18
CA ASN A 595 -19.86 -1.06 1.53
C ASN A 595 -18.73 -1.10 0.49
N THR A 596 -17.87 -2.10 0.55
CA THR A 596 -16.85 -2.38 -0.46
C THR A 596 -17.41 -3.17 -1.64
N GLU A 597 -16.70 -3.14 -2.77
CA GLU A 597 -17.01 -3.92 -3.97
C GLU A 597 -16.82 -5.44 -3.79
N THR A 598 -16.17 -5.86 -2.70
CA THR A 598 -15.84 -7.25 -2.34
C THR A 598 -16.74 -7.84 -1.25
N GLY A 599 -17.65 -7.05 -0.67
CA GLY A 599 -18.62 -7.51 0.33
C GLY A 599 -18.26 -7.24 1.79
N GLY A 600 -17.11 -6.64 2.09
CA GLY A 600 -16.80 -6.09 3.41
C GLY A 600 -17.58 -4.79 3.67
N LEU A 601 -17.93 -4.56 4.93
CA LEU A 601 -18.61 -3.36 5.42
C LEU A 601 -17.74 -2.70 6.51
N ILE A 602 -17.32 -1.45 6.27
CA ILE A 602 -16.63 -0.61 7.25
C ILE A 602 -17.68 0.24 7.95
N ASP A 603 -17.93 -0.01 9.23
CA ASP A 603 -18.80 0.79 10.11
C ASP A 603 -17.95 1.80 10.90
N VAL A 604 -18.42 3.05 11.02
CA VAL A 604 -17.69 4.19 11.59
C VAL A 604 -18.57 4.88 12.62
N ASN A 605 -18.13 4.87 13.88
CA ASN A 605 -18.86 5.43 15.01
C ASN A 605 -18.09 6.65 15.56
N TYR A 606 -18.77 7.79 15.72
CA TYR A 606 -18.19 9.01 16.31
C TYR A 606 -18.57 9.15 17.79
N GLN A 607 -17.75 9.85 18.57
CA GLN A 607 -18.06 10.16 19.97
C GLN A 607 -19.26 11.11 20.09
N ALA A 608 -20.01 10.94 21.19
CA ALA A 608 -21.10 11.84 21.56
C ALA A 608 -20.59 13.25 21.93
N VAL A 609 -21.45 14.26 21.74
CA VAL A 609 -21.10 15.66 21.99
C VAL A 609 -20.80 15.95 23.47
N SER A 610 -19.68 16.62 23.74
CA SER A 610 -19.24 16.95 25.11
C SER A 610 -19.78 18.28 25.67
N CYS A 611 -20.23 19.20 24.80
CA CYS A 611 -20.56 20.58 25.18
C CYS A 611 -22.06 20.88 25.02
N LYS A 612 -22.56 21.87 25.75
CA LYS A 612 -23.97 22.30 25.74
C LYS A 612 -24.07 23.82 25.77
N ALA A 613 -25.15 24.37 25.22
CA ALA A 613 -25.39 25.82 25.24
C ALA A 613 -25.36 26.38 26.67
N GLY A 614 -24.58 27.45 26.87
CA GLY A 614 -24.38 28.07 28.18
C GLY A 614 -23.48 27.29 29.16
N GLN A 615 -22.94 26.14 28.74
CA GLN A 615 -22.02 25.30 29.54
C GLN A 615 -20.71 25.09 28.76
N PHE A 616 -20.01 26.20 28.51
CA PHE A 616 -18.79 26.23 27.71
C PHE A 616 -17.52 26.22 28.58
N PRO A 617 -16.43 25.57 28.13
CA PRO A 617 -15.14 25.62 28.80
C PRO A 617 -14.48 27.00 28.68
N VAL A 618 -13.48 27.28 29.50
CA VAL A 618 -12.67 28.50 29.37
C VAL A 618 -11.78 28.37 28.11
N PRO A 619 -11.86 29.26 27.11
CA PRO A 619 -11.19 29.07 25.81
C PRO A 619 -9.69 28.75 25.87
N ASP A 620 -8.95 29.46 26.72
CA ASP A 620 -7.50 29.29 26.85
C ASP A 620 -7.09 28.11 27.74
N ASN A 621 -8.04 27.40 28.35
CA ASN A 621 -7.80 26.13 29.05
C ASN A 621 -8.82 25.06 28.65
N ASN A 622 -9.11 25.00 27.34
CA ASN A 622 -10.13 24.14 26.77
C ASN A 622 -9.59 22.75 26.41
N SER A 623 -10.08 21.71 27.09
CA SER A 623 -9.82 20.29 26.80
C SER A 623 -11.01 19.55 26.16
N ALA A 624 -12.12 20.24 25.89
CA ALA A 624 -13.35 19.64 25.39
C ALA A 624 -13.38 19.53 23.85
N LEU A 625 -14.32 18.74 23.33
CA LEU A 625 -14.59 18.58 21.90
C LEU A 625 -15.59 19.64 21.39
N CYS A 626 -15.33 20.89 21.77
CA CYS A 626 -15.95 22.07 21.17
C CYS A 626 -15.00 23.26 21.24
N TYR A 627 -15.21 24.26 20.40
CA TYR A 627 -14.35 25.44 20.28
C TYR A 627 -15.19 26.70 20.01
N PRO A 628 -14.72 27.89 20.47
CA PRO A 628 -15.37 29.15 20.15
C PRO A 628 -15.05 29.59 18.71
N VAL A 629 -16.03 30.15 18.02
CA VAL A 629 -15.86 30.93 16.79
C VAL A 629 -16.46 32.29 17.06
N ARG A 630 -15.63 33.33 17.04
CA ARG A 630 -16.05 34.68 17.38
C ARG A 630 -16.40 35.44 16.11
N TRP A 631 -17.68 35.80 15.94
CA TRP A 631 -18.19 36.42 14.71
C TRP A 631 -19.31 37.42 15.00
N THR A 632 -19.72 38.17 13.98
CA THR A 632 -20.72 39.23 14.06
C THR A 632 -21.85 38.96 13.06
N PRO A 633 -23.08 38.61 13.51
CA PRO A 633 -24.24 38.56 12.63
C PRO A 633 -24.66 39.94 12.14
N GLU A 634 -25.48 39.96 11.09
CA GLU A 634 -26.07 41.20 10.59
C GLU A 634 -26.86 41.93 11.70
N LYS A 635 -26.63 43.24 11.84
CA LYS A 635 -27.24 44.12 12.86
C LYS A 635 -26.97 43.75 14.34
N GLN A 636 -25.96 42.94 14.63
CA GLN A 636 -25.52 42.62 16.01
C GLN A 636 -24.05 43.02 16.25
N GLY A 637 -23.58 42.87 17.50
CA GLY A 637 -22.15 42.97 17.86
C GLY A 637 -21.43 41.61 17.81
N PRO A 638 -20.09 41.58 17.88
CA PRO A 638 -19.33 40.34 17.92
C PRO A 638 -19.59 39.53 19.20
N PHE A 639 -19.85 38.23 19.06
CA PHE A 639 -19.99 37.30 20.19
C PHE A 639 -19.26 35.97 19.95
N ASP A 640 -19.02 35.21 21.02
CA ASP A 640 -18.43 33.87 20.97
C ASP A 640 -19.53 32.82 20.74
N ASP A 641 -19.71 32.40 19.49
CA ASP A 641 -20.50 31.23 19.12
C ASP A 641 -19.66 29.95 19.32
N TRP A 642 -20.27 28.78 19.43
CA TRP A 642 -19.53 27.55 19.74
C TRP A 642 -19.85 26.40 18.79
N TYR A 643 -18.81 25.64 18.42
CA TYR A 643 -18.87 24.57 17.42
C TYR A 643 -18.30 23.28 17.99
N HIS A 644 -18.88 22.14 17.61
CA HIS A 644 -18.47 20.80 18.01
C HIS A 644 -17.28 20.29 17.19
N LYS A 645 -16.49 19.39 17.80
CA LYS A 645 -15.55 18.52 17.10
C LYS A 645 -16.01 17.07 17.20
N TYR A 646 -15.98 16.31 16.11
CA TYR A 646 -16.35 14.91 16.09
C TYR A 646 -15.14 14.02 15.84
N VAL A 647 -14.82 13.18 16.82
CA VAL A 647 -13.73 12.21 16.76
C VAL A 647 -14.26 10.79 16.73
N THR A 648 -13.56 9.88 16.05
CA THR A 648 -13.98 8.49 15.91
C THR A 648 -13.86 7.76 17.24
N ALA A 649 -14.95 7.16 17.71
CA ALA A 649 -14.99 6.30 18.88
C ALA A 649 -14.52 4.87 18.56
N SER A 650 -14.99 4.33 17.44
CA SER A 650 -14.58 3.02 16.93
C SER A 650 -14.83 2.87 15.43
N VAL A 651 -14.13 1.89 14.84
CA VAL A 651 -14.37 1.39 13.48
C VAL A 651 -14.62 -0.12 13.57
N GLY A 652 -15.66 -0.60 12.88
CA GLY A 652 -16.03 -2.02 12.80
C GLY A 652 -15.85 -2.57 11.38
N LEU A 653 -15.15 -3.70 11.25
CA LEU A 653 -14.99 -4.42 9.98
C LEU A 653 -15.88 -5.66 9.96
N VAL A 654 -17.04 -5.54 9.32
CA VAL A 654 -18.05 -6.60 9.20
C VAL A 654 -17.85 -7.35 7.88
N ASP A 655 -17.48 -8.63 7.97
CA ASP A 655 -17.37 -9.52 6.82
C ASP A 655 -18.73 -10.14 6.49
N ARG A 656 -19.39 -9.62 5.44
CA ARG A 656 -20.74 -10.07 5.05
C ARG A 656 -20.75 -11.29 4.13
N VAL A 657 -19.59 -11.81 3.69
CA VAL A 657 -19.50 -12.85 2.64
C VAL A 657 -18.62 -14.05 2.98
N GLY A 658 -17.62 -13.88 3.85
CA GLY A 658 -16.75 -14.96 4.35
C GLY A 658 -17.16 -15.51 5.72
N GLY A 659 -18.07 -14.84 6.44
CA GLY A 659 -18.54 -15.25 7.77
C GLY A 659 -17.48 -15.13 8.87
N ALA A 660 -16.51 -14.21 8.76
CA ALA A 660 -15.62 -13.85 9.87
C ALA A 660 -16.37 -13.03 10.94
N PRO A 661 -15.95 -13.08 12.22
CA PRO A 661 -16.49 -12.18 13.24
C PRO A 661 -16.17 -10.73 12.89
N THR A 662 -17.03 -9.81 13.33
CA THR A 662 -16.74 -8.38 13.25
C THR A 662 -15.46 -8.08 14.03
N GLN A 663 -14.53 -7.35 13.39
CA GLN A 663 -13.35 -6.84 14.06
C GLN A 663 -13.61 -5.39 14.47
N PHE A 664 -13.30 -5.02 15.71
CA PHE A 664 -13.47 -3.63 16.16
C PHE A 664 -12.13 -3.04 16.59
N THR A 665 -11.84 -1.84 16.09
CA THR A 665 -10.80 -0.95 16.62
C THR A 665 -11.48 0.18 17.39
N HIS A 666 -11.11 0.36 18.66
CA HIS A 666 -11.62 1.40 19.55
C HIS A 666 -10.55 2.44 19.88
N TYR A 667 -10.96 3.69 20.08
CA TYR A 667 -10.07 4.82 20.39
C TYR A 667 -10.46 5.47 21.72
N ALA A 668 -9.56 5.41 22.70
CA ALA A 668 -9.69 6.08 23.99
C ALA A 668 -8.74 7.29 24.05
N TYR A 669 -9.33 8.49 24.09
CA TYR A 669 -8.60 9.76 24.06
C TYR A 669 -8.38 10.30 25.47
N ASP A 670 -7.17 10.09 26.02
CA ASP A 670 -6.86 10.42 27.41
C ASP A 670 -6.44 11.88 27.59
N GLY A 671 -6.89 12.49 28.69
CA GLY A 671 -6.58 13.88 29.06
C GLY A 671 -7.31 14.95 28.25
N GLY A 672 -8.11 14.56 27.25
CA GLY A 672 -8.87 15.49 26.40
C GLY A 672 -8.04 16.19 25.33
N GLY A 673 -8.74 17.01 24.54
CA GLY A 673 -8.14 17.75 23.42
C GLY A 673 -7.29 18.95 23.87
N ALA A 674 -6.88 19.76 22.90
CA ALA A 674 -6.34 21.09 23.13
C ALA A 674 -6.66 22.03 21.97
N TRP A 675 -6.80 23.31 22.30
CA TRP A 675 -7.05 24.39 21.36
C TRP A 675 -6.09 25.55 21.65
N ALA A 676 -5.45 26.08 20.61
CA ALA A 676 -4.54 27.23 20.69
C ALA A 676 -5.15 28.47 20.03
N TYR A 677 -4.63 29.65 20.38
CA TYR A 677 -5.07 30.93 19.84
C TYR A 677 -4.68 31.07 18.37
N ARG A 678 -5.66 31.26 17.48
CA ARG A 678 -5.42 31.48 16.06
C ARG A 678 -5.11 32.95 15.79
N ASP A 679 -3.82 33.30 15.76
CA ASP A 679 -3.36 34.66 15.49
C ASP A 679 -3.28 35.00 13.99
N ASP A 680 -4.33 34.66 13.23
CA ASP A 680 -4.40 34.88 11.78
C ASP A 680 -4.58 36.37 11.46
N PRO A 681 -3.63 37.03 10.76
CA PRO A 681 -3.70 38.46 10.51
C PRO A 681 -4.86 38.87 9.59
N PHE A 682 -5.45 37.94 8.83
CA PHE A 682 -6.65 38.19 8.02
C PHE A 682 -7.95 38.15 8.83
N THR A 683 -7.93 37.53 10.02
CA THR A 683 -9.02 37.61 10.98
C THR A 683 -8.85 38.88 11.81
N LYS A 684 -9.94 39.65 12.03
CA LYS A 684 -9.91 40.81 12.92
C LYS A 684 -9.46 40.42 14.33
N GLU A 685 -8.70 41.26 15.00
CA GLU A 685 -8.26 40.99 16.38
C GLU A 685 -9.45 40.74 17.33
N GLU A 686 -10.56 41.47 17.15
CA GLU A 686 -11.83 41.28 17.86
C GLU A 686 -12.58 39.97 17.52
N HIS A 687 -12.11 39.18 16.55
CA HIS A 687 -12.65 37.89 16.11
C HIS A 687 -11.68 36.71 16.30
N ARG A 688 -10.42 36.96 16.69
CA ARG A 688 -9.43 35.90 16.96
C ARG A 688 -9.69 35.23 18.32
N THR A 689 -9.56 33.91 18.38
CA THR A 689 -9.86 33.11 19.58
C THR A 689 -9.15 31.75 19.55
N TRP A 690 -9.35 30.93 20.58
CA TRP A 690 -8.75 29.59 20.74
C TRP A 690 -9.49 28.54 19.92
N ASN A 691 -9.32 28.57 18.60
CA ASN A 691 -9.94 27.63 17.64
C ASN A 691 -8.96 26.87 16.74
N ASP A 692 -7.65 26.93 17.04
CA ASP A 692 -6.66 26.11 16.36
C ASP A 692 -6.55 24.75 17.04
N TRP A 693 -7.04 23.67 16.41
CA TRP A 693 -7.05 22.32 16.99
C TRP A 693 -5.65 21.74 17.12
N ARG A 694 -5.29 21.30 18.34
CA ARG A 694 -3.94 20.81 18.68
C ARG A 694 -3.87 19.33 19.06
N GLY A 695 -4.97 18.61 18.97
CA GLY A 695 -4.99 17.16 19.15
C GLY A 695 -4.94 16.68 20.60
N PHE A 696 -4.77 15.37 20.74
CA PHE A 696 -4.70 14.65 22.02
C PHE A 696 -3.24 14.41 22.44
N ALA A 697 -2.98 14.43 23.75
CA ALA A 697 -1.64 14.19 24.30
C ALA A 697 -1.33 12.70 24.50
N LYS A 698 -2.37 11.87 24.72
CA LYS A 698 -2.30 10.41 24.84
C LYS A 698 -3.54 9.79 24.20
N VAL A 699 -3.38 8.71 23.43
CA VAL A 699 -4.48 7.92 22.87
C VAL A 699 -4.14 6.44 22.96
N SER A 700 -5.07 5.63 23.49
CA SER A 700 -5.01 4.17 23.41
C SER A 700 -5.87 3.67 22.25
N VAL A 701 -5.28 2.84 21.39
CA VAL A 701 -5.93 2.12 20.29
C VAL A 701 -6.10 0.67 20.74
N LEU A 702 -7.31 0.13 20.66
CA LEU A 702 -7.62 -1.24 21.11
C LEU A 702 -8.32 -2.04 20.02
N ASN A 703 -7.71 -3.15 19.57
CA ASN A 703 -8.36 -4.09 18.64
C ASN A 703 -9.00 -5.25 19.40
N GLY A 704 -10.12 -5.77 18.91
CA GLY A 704 -10.78 -6.95 19.45
C GLY A 704 -12.11 -6.64 20.14
N ASP A 705 -13.01 -7.63 20.13
CA ASP A 705 -14.31 -7.60 20.78
C ASP A 705 -14.29 -8.39 22.11
N PRO A 706 -14.33 -7.72 23.28
CA PRO A 706 -14.32 -8.39 24.57
C PRO A 706 -15.66 -9.07 24.92
N THR A 707 -16.71 -8.86 24.12
CA THR A 707 -18.02 -9.53 24.29
C THR A 707 -18.06 -10.88 23.58
N ASN A 708 -17.15 -11.14 22.65
CA ASN A 708 -17.03 -12.41 21.96
C ASN A 708 -16.40 -13.47 22.89
N THR A 709 -17.21 -14.41 23.38
CA THR A 709 -16.77 -15.45 24.32
C THR A 709 -15.75 -16.44 23.75
N GLY A 710 -15.57 -16.49 22.43
CA GLY A 710 -14.55 -17.30 21.76
C GLY A 710 -13.19 -16.60 21.62
N SER A 711 -13.14 -15.27 21.62
CA SER A 711 -11.89 -14.49 21.63
C SER A 711 -12.08 -13.12 22.32
N PRO A 712 -12.19 -13.08 23.67
CA PRO A 712 -12.46 -11.86 24.42
C PRO A 712 -11.20 -10.99 24.66
N ILE A 713 -10.07 -11.35 24.05
CA ILE A 713 -8.79 -10.65 24.23
C ILE A 713 -8.78 -9.38 23.37
N GLN A 714 -8.61 -8.22 24.01
CA GLN A 714 -8.27 -6.98 23.32
C GLN A 714 -6.76 -6.74 23.38
N SER A 715 -6.16 -6.32 22.26
CA SER A 715 -4.83 -5.69 22.25
C SER A 715 -4.92 -4.22 22.65
N GLU A 716 -3.80 -3.61 23.05
CA GLU A 716 -3.71 -2.16 23.30
C GLU A 716 -2.34 -1.61 22.88
N THR A 717 -2.36 -0.59 22.02
CA THR A 717 -1.20 0.26 21.70
C THR A 717 -1.50 1.68 22.15
N VAL A 718 -0.55 2.29 22.86
CA VAL A 718 -0.67 3.62 23.46
C VAL A 718 0.28 4.59 22.77
N HIS A 719 -0.26 5.65 22.18
CA HIS A 719 0.53 6.72 21.56
C HIS A 719 0.50 7.98 22.43
N ARG A 720 1.63 8.69 22.52
CA ARG A 720 1.78 10.01 23.14
C ARG A 720 2.27 11.03 22.12
N TYR A 721 1.79 12.26 22.18
CA TYR A 721 2.10 13.31 21.20
C TYR A 721 2.45 14.66 21.83
N PHE A 722 3.30 15.41 21.14
CA PHE A 722 3.41 16.86 21.28
C PHE A 722 2.19 17.56 20.64
N ARG A 723 1.76 18.69 21.21
CA ARG A 723 0.59 19.48 20.80
C ARG A 723 0.93 20.93 20.39
N GLY A 724 2.15 21.37 20.67
CA GLY A 724 2.63 22.71 20.32
C GLY A 724 2.09 23.83 21.21
N MET A 725 1.72 23.53 22.46
CA MET A 725 1.06 24.46 23.39
C MET A 725 2.00 25.39 24.16
N HIS A 726 3.32 25.23 24.05
CA HIS A 726 4.30 26.18 24.60
C HIS A 726 4.21 27.50 23.82
N GLY A 727 4.22 28.63 24.54
CA GLY A 727 4.07 29.96 23.94
C GLY A 727 2.65 30.36 23.53
N ASP A 728 1.65 29.46 23.60
CA ASP A 728 0.25 29.81 23.29
C ASP A 728 -0.31 30.85 24.29
N LYS A 729 -1.17 31.75 23.79
CA LYS A 729 -1.68 32.90 24.57
C LYS A 729 -2.61 32.45 25.70
N THR A 730 -2.64 33.22 26.79
CA THR A 730 -3.65 33.10 27.86
C THR A 730 -4.65 34.26 27.80
N LYS A 731 -5.86 34.05 28.32
CA LYS A 731 -6.94 35.06 28.37
C LYS A 731 -6.66 36.17 29.39
N ALA A 732 -5.81 35.90 30.39
CA ALA A 732 -5.35 36.88 31.36
C ALA A 732 -4.16 37.73 30.87
N GLY A 733 -3.59 37.41 29.71
CA GLY A 733 -2.36 38.02 29.18
C GLY A 733 -1.11 37.22 29.53
N GLY A 734 -0.15 37.22 28.61
CA GLY A 734 1.03 36.36 28.65
C GLY A 734 0.83 35.05 27.88
N THR A 735 1.72 34.09 28.11
CA THR A 735 1.81 32.83 27.36
C THR A 735 1.96 31.62 28.28
N LYS A 736 1.57 30.45 27.80
CA LYS A 736 1.71 29.16 28.50
C LYS A 736 3.15 28.66 28.43
N SER A 737 3.65 28.12 29.54
CA SER A 737 4.83 27.25 29.53
C SER A 737 4.36 25.80 29.66
N VAL A 738 4.53 25.04 28.57
CA VAL A 738 4.15 23.62 28.50
C VAL A 738 5.37 22.79 28.10
N GLN A 739 5.54 21.64 28.73
CA GLN A 739 6.60 20.69 28.42
C GLN A 739 6.06 19.26 28.39
N VAL A 740 6.69 18.41 27.58
CA VAL A 740 6.50 16.95 27.54
C VAL A 740 7.84 16.30 27.86
N ASP A 741 7.90 15.55 28.95
CA ASP A 741 9.10 14.86 29.45
C ASP A 741 10.37 15.75 29.56
N GLY A 742 10.19 17.03 29.87
CA GLY A 742 11.26 18.03 30.00
C GLY A 742 11.64 18.77 28.71
N ILE A 743 11.03 18.42 27.58
CA ILE A 743 11.17 19.13 26.30
C ILE A 743 10.02 20.13 26.17
N ASN A 744 10.28 21.35 25.70
CA ASN A 744 9.21 22.32 25.42
C ASN A 744 8.22 21.77 24.38
N ASP A 745 6.92 21.97 24.63
CA ASP A 745 5.87 21.63 23.66
C ASP A 745 5.74 22.72 22.59
N ASP A 746 6.83 23.02 21.88
CA ASP A 746 6.92 24.18 20.96
C ASP A 746 6.03 24.01 19.71
N PRO A 747 5.48 25.09 19.11
CA PRO A 747 4.43 25.01 18.09
C PRO A 747 4.74 24.12 16.87
N GLN A 748 5.99 24.06 16.43
CA GLN A 748 6.44 23.21 15.31
C GLN A 748 6.42 21.70 15.63
N LEU A 749 6.34 21.32 16.91
CA LEU A 749 6.26 19.93 17.34
C LEU A 749 4.82 19.39 17.36
N ARG A 750 3.80 20.22 17.06
CA ARG A 750 2.38 19.82 17.01
C ARG A 750 2.18 18.59 16.11
N GLY A 751 1.90 17.44 16.71
CA GLY A 751 1.66 16.18 16.02
C GLY A 751 2.83 15.18 16.06
N PHE A 752 4.02 15.60 16.52
CA PHE A 752 5.18 14.72 16.64
C PHE A 752 4.90 13.61 17.67
N GLN A 753 5.09 12.34 17.27
CA GLN A 753 4.92 11.20 18.18
C GLN A 753 6.06 11.18 19.19
N ARG A 754 5.72 11.39 20.47
CA ARG A 754 6.66 11.40 21.58
C ARG A 754 7.06 9.98 21.99
N GLU A 755 6.07 9.08 22.05
CA GLU A 755 6.25 7.71 22.52
C GLU A 755 5.10 6.83 22.00
N GLU A 756 5.41 5.57 21.70
CA GLU A 756 4.46 4.51 21.34
C GLU A 756 4.76 3.28 22.21
N ILE A 757 3.72 2.66 22.78
CA ILE A 757 3.84 1.58 23.78
C ILE A 757 2.89 0.45 23.42
N VAL A 758 3.41 -0.75 23.19
CA VAL A 758 2.62 -1.97 22.98
C VAL A 758 2.47 -2.70 24.31
N LEU A 759 1.24 -2.87 24.77
CA LEU A 759 0.93 -3.62 25.99
C LEU A 759 0.61 -5.08 25.68
N ASN A 760 0.78 -5.98 26.65
CA ASN A 760 0.21 -7.33 26.57
C ASN A 760 -1.30 -7.29 26.86
N GLY A 761 -2.04 -6.67 25.96
CA GLY A 761 -3.47 -6.46 26.05
C GLY A 761 -3.88 -5.27 26.90
N LYS A 762 -5.19 -5.02 26.94
CA LYS A 762 -5.79 -3.84 27.59
C LYS A 762 -5.37 -3.67 29.06
N GLY A 763 -4.71 -2.55 29.37
CA GLY A 763 -4.15 -2.25 30.69
C GLY A 763 -3.08 -3.24 31.17
N GLY A 764 -2.51 -4.04 30.26
CA GLY A 764 -1.49 -5.03 30.54
C GLY A 764 -0.09 -4.43 30.75
N THR A 765 0.90 -5.30 30.90
CA THR A 765 2.31 -4.88 31.02
C THR A 765 2.87 -4.42 29.68
N GLU A 766 3.73 -3.39 29.70
CA GLU A 766 4.51 -2.96 28.54
C GLU A 766 5.36 -4.13 28.02
N MET A 767 5.20 -4.50 26.75
CA MET A 767 6.04 -5.47 26.06
C MET A 767 7.18 -4.77 25.33
N ASN A 768 6.84 -3.72 24.58
CA ASN A 768 7.79 -2.87 23.88
C ASN A 768 7.34 -1.41 23.92
N ALA A 769 8.29 -0.47 23.87
CA ALA A 769 8.02 0.93 23.60
C ALA A 769 9.07 1.53 22.65
N ALA A 770 8.67 2.52 21.85
CA ALA A 770 9.54 3.39 21.08
C ALA A 770 9.38 4.83 21.60
N VAL A 771 10.50 5.49 21.92
CA VAL A 771 10.55 6.81 22.56
C VAL A 771 11.34 7.74 21.66
N HIS A 772 10.70 8.78 21.11
CA HIS A 772 11.32 9.66 20.13
C HIS A 772 11.62 11.04 20.72
N LYS A 773 12.81 11.55 20.44
CA LYS A 773 13.24 12.93 20.74
C LYS A 773 13.21 13.73 19.44
N PRO A 774 12.46 14.85 19.36
CA PRO A 774 12.45 15.68 18.15
C PRO A 774 13.75 16.47 17.99
N TRP A 775 14.27 16.48 16.76
CA TRP A 775 15.17 17.50 16.25
C TRP A 775 14.33 18.61 15.60
N SER A 776 14.75 19.86 15.67
CA SER A 776 14.21 20.90 14.79
C SER A 776 15.24 21.97 14.45
N LYS A 777 15.16 22.48 13.21
CA LYS A 777 16.00 23.58 12.71
C LYS A 777 15.12 24.70 12.15
N HIS A 778 15.31 25.89 12.67
CA HIS A 778 14.70 27.12 12.16
C HIS A 778 15.32 27.52 10.80
N THR A 779 14.49 27.73 9.77
CA THR A 779 14.94 28.00 8.40
C THR A 779 14.55 29.37 7.85
N GLY A 780 13.64 30.10 8.49
CA GLY A 780 13.09 31.35 7.94
C GLY A 780 12.15 32.10 8.88
N THR A 781 12.00 33.41 8.67
CA THR A 781 11.12 34.29 9.46
C THR A 781 10.51 35.39 8.59
N ALA A 782 9.18 35.47 8.55
CA ALA A 782 8.42 36.51 7.87
C ALA A 782 7.42 37.14 8.86
N GLY A 783 7.83 38.22 9.52
CA GLY A 783 7.08 38.82 10.63
C GLY A 783 6.89 37.83 11.78
N ASN A 784 5.64 37.45 12.06
CA ASN A 784 5.31 36.42 13.06
C ASN A 784 5.37 34.98 12.51
N LEU A 785 5.44 34.79 11.19
CA LEU A 785 5.60 33.45 10.61
C LEU A 785 7.05 32.98 10.72
N ARG A 786 7.20 31.68 10.97
CA ARG A 786 8.48 30.98 11.17
C ARG A 786 8.43 29.67 10.39
N SER A 787 9.51 29.30 9.71
CA SER A 787 9.65 27.98 9.10
C SER A 787 10.63 27.11 9.88
N PHE A 788 10.30 25.82 10.00
CA PHE A 788 11.12 24.83 10.70
C PHE A 788 11.16 23.51 9.94
N MET A 789 12.36 22.94 9.80
CA MET A 789 12.54 21.50 9.60
C MET A 789 12.34 20.79 10.94
N VAL A 790 11.67 19.64 10.95
CA VAL A 790 11.45 18.80 12.14
C VAL A 790 11.66 17.34 11.76
N ASP A 791 12.47 16.63 12.54
CA ASP A 791 12.77 15.20 12.36
C ASP A 791 13.06 14.56 13.74
N THR A 792 13.53 13.32 13.80
CA THR A 792 13.83 12.58 15.03
C THR A 792 15.33 12.63 15.34
N GLU A 793 15.71 13.39 16.37
CA GLU A 793 17.09 13.46 16.87
C GLU A 793 17.54 12.11 17.44
N SER A 794 16.68 11.46 18.21
CA SER A 794 16.95 10.10 18.68
C SER A 794 15.68 9.26 18.86
N THR A 795 15.82 7.95 18.68
CA THR A 795 14.83 6.96 19.09
C THR A 795 15.47 6.02 20.10
N THR A 796 14.89 5.93 21.30
CA THR A 796 15.21 4.91 22.29
C THR A 796 14.11 3.86 22.26
N THR A 797 14.43 2.58 22.05
CA THR A 797 13.45 1.50 22.27
C THR A 797 13.59 0.92 23.67
N ARG A 798 12.49 0.37 24.19
CA ARG A 798 12.45 -0.49 25.38
C ARG A 798 11.83 -1.82 24.98
N THR A 799 12.45 -2.93 25.38
CA THR A 799 11.90 -4.28 25.26
C THR A 799 11.92 -4.94 26.62
N THR A 800 10.75 -5.20 27.20
CA THR A 800 10.61 -5.77 28.55
C THR A 800 11.04 -7.24 28.55
N ARG A 801 12.06 -7.56 29.33
CA ARG A 801 12.52 -8.95 29.54
C ARG A 801 11.68 -9.68 30.59
N LYS A 802 11.84 -11.00 30.65
CA LYS A 802 11.17 -11.89 31.62
C LYS A 802 11.32 -11.47 33.09
N ASP A 803 12.42 -10.84 33.45
CA ASP A 803 12.70 -10.32 34.81
C ASP A 803 12.08 -8.93 35.08
N SER A 804 11.26 -8.43 34.15
CA SER A 804 10.68 -7.07 34.12
C SER A 804 11.70 -5.94 33.95
N THR A 805 12.95 -6.23 33.59
CA THR A 805 13.92 -5.20 33.20
C THR A 805 13.81 -4.90 31.70
N PRO A 806 13.73 -3.63 31.28
CA PRO A 806 13.74 -3.30 29.86
C PRO A 806 15.18 -3.33 29.31
N ARG A 807 15.45 -4.18 28.33
CA ARG A 807 16.58 -3.96 27.42
C ARG A 807 16.31 -2.68 26.63
N ARG A 808 17.34 -1.86 26.39
CA ARG A 808 17.20 -0.57 25.70
C ARG A 808 18.12 -0.49 24.50
N THR A 809 17.60 0.02 23.39
CA THR A 809 18.41 0.40 22.22
C THR A 809 18.30 1.89 22.00
N GLU A 810 19.34 2.53 21.46
CA GLU A 810 19.35 3.96 21.17
C GLU A 810 19.96 4.22 19.80
N LYS A 811 19.25 4.96 18.94
CA LYS A 811 19.79 5.53 17.71
C LYS A 811 19.70 7.04 17.79
N THR A 812 20.79 7.74 17.52
CA THR A 812 20.87 9.21 17.53
C THR A 812 21.41 9.73 16.20
N THR A 813 20.64 10.61 15.55
CA THR A 813 20.96 11.19 14.24
C THR A 813 21.52 12.60 14.39
N THR A 814 22.66 12.85 13.77
CA THR A 814 23.18 14.20 13.52
C THR A 814 22.83 14.59 12.09
N PHE A 815 21.97 15.60 11.94
CA PHE A 815 21.59 16.18 10.66
C PHE A 815 22.60 17.25 10.22
N ASP A 816 22.76 17.46 8.91
CA ASP A 816 23.51 18.59 8.37
C ASP A 816 22.65 19.85 8.14
N ASP A 817 23.25 20.87 7.54
CA ASP A 817 22.57 22.15 7.32
C ASP A 817 21.37 22.10 6.36
N HIS A 818 21.19 21.02 5.60
CA HIS A 818 20.02 20.80 4.75
C HIS A 818 18.97 19.90 5.40
N GLY A 819 19.16 19.49 6.66
CA GLY A 819 18.27 18.55 7.36
C GLY A 819 18.50 17.09 6.98
N MET A 820 19.63 16.75 6.33
CA MET A 820 19.91 15.39 5.87
C MET A 820 20.74 14.61 6.91
N PRO A 821 20.46 13.31 7.18
CA PRO A 821 21.22 12.48 8.12
C PRO A 821 22.71 12.31 7.77
N ALA A 822 23.57 13.15 8.36
CA ALA A 822 25.01 13.10 8.13
C ALA A 822 25.73 12.05 8.98
N LYS A 823 25.23 11.77 10.19
CA LYS A 823 25.71 10.67 11.05
C LYS A 823 24.57 10.01 11.79
N VAL A 824 24.60 8.69 11.92
CA VAL A 824 23.72 7.91 12.79
C VAL A 824 24.57 7.10 13.74
N ASN A 825 24.45 7.41 15.04
CA ASN A 825 25.05 6.65 16.13
C ASN A 825 24.03 5.61 16.61
N ASP A 826 24.22 4.36 16.24
CA ASP A 826 23.34 3.23 16.55
C ASP A 826 23.99 2.40 17.67
N ARG A 827 23.56 2.63 18.91
CA ARG A 827 24.17 2.08 20.13
C ARG A 827 23.67 0.69 20.55
N GLY A 828 23.10 -0.07 19.60
CA GLY A 828 22.69 -1.47 19.78
C GLY A 828 22.01 -1.74 21.14
N ASP A 829 22.60 -2.54 22.03
CA ASP A 829 22.19 -2.56 23.44
C ASP A 829 22.99 -1.49 24.21
N VAL A 830 22.32 -0.50 24.81
CA VAL A 830 23.00 0.67 25.40
C VAL A 830 23.92 0.35 26.58
N ASP A 831 23.80 -0.86 27.15
CA ASP A 831 24.66 -1.41 28.20
C ASP A 831 25.86 -2.23 27.65
N ASN A 832 25.97 -2.44 26.32
CA ASN A 832 27.02 -3.21 25.64
C ASN A 832 27.68 -2.44 24.47
N PRO A 833 28.76 -1.66 24.70
CA PRO A 833 29.42 -0.89 23.65
C PRO A 833 30.20 -1.73 22.60
N ASN A 834 30.05 -3.05 22.60
CA ASN A 834 30.66 -3.94 21.59
C ASN A 834 29.72 -4.20 20.40
N ASP A 835 28.44 -3.83 20.47
CA ASP A 835 27.52 -3.86 19.33
C ASP A 835 27.16 -2.46 18.78
N ASP A 836 27.77 -1.40 19.32
CA ASP A 836 27.71 -0.02 18.80
C ASP A 836 28.12 0.04 17.31
N GLN A 837 27.42 0.86 16.52
CA GLN A 837 27.75 1.17 15.13
C GLN A 837 27.62 2.67 14.84
N CYS A 838 28.53 3.21 14.04
CA CYS A 838 28.45 4.56 13.51
C CYS A 838 28.35 4.51 12.00
N THR A 839 27.24 5.02 11.45
CA THR A 839 27.10 5.29 10.01
C THR A 839 27.34 6.78 9.75
N THR A 840 28.18 7.11 8.78
CA THR A 840 28.39 8.48 8.30
C THR A 840 28.03 8.56 6.81
N THR A 841 27.25 9.58 6.45
CA THR A 841 26.83 9.87 5.08
C THR A 841 27.38 11.21 4.64
N THR A 842 27.93 11.27 3.43
CA THR A 842 28.18 12.52 2.70
C THR A 842 27.27 12.59 1.47
N TYR A 843 26.98 13.79 0.96
CA TYR A 843 26.00 14.00 -0.11
C TYR A 843 26.61 14.69 -1.34
N LYS A 844 26.26 14.24 -2.55
CA LYS A 844 26.73 14.80 -3.84
C LYS A 844 25.72 15.83 -4.34
N ARG A 845 25.82 17.05 -3.83
CA ARG A 845 24.81 18.10 -4.07
C ARG A 845 25.05 18.92 -5.32
N ASP A 846 23.98 19.20 -6.06
CA ASP A 846 23.90 20.29 -7.04
C ASP A 846 22.84 21.29 -6.54
N THR A 847 23.28 22.35 -5.86
CA THR A 847 22.40 23.38 -5.32
C THR A 847 21.84 24.35 -6.37
N ALA A 848 22.30 24.28 -7.62
CA ALA A 848 21.70 25.03 -8.73
C ALA A 848 20.50 24.27 -9.33
N LYS A 849 20.52 22.93 -9.30
CA LYS A 849 19.39 22.05 -9.63
C LYS A 849 18.51 21.68 -8.45
N TRP A 850 18.97 21.94 -7.23
CA TRP A 850 18.36 21.51 -5.96
C TRP A 850 18.40 20.00 -5.70
N LEU A 851 19.38 19.29 -6.27
CA LEU A 851 19.73 17.91 -5.91
C LEU A 851 20.44 17.94 -4.55
N LEU A 852 19.75 17.55 -3.47
CA LEU A 852 20.23 17.71 -2.08
C LEU A 852 20.44 16.39 -1.31
N ASP A 853 19.80 15.30 -1.71
CA ASP A 853 19.68 14.06 -0.94
C ASP A 853 20.52 12.89 -1.48
N LEU A 854 21.15 13.03 -2.65
CA LEU A 854 22.00 12.01 -3.31
C LEU A 854 23.19 11.56 -2.41
N PRO A 855 23.19 10.35 -1.83
CA PRO A 855 24.24 9.92 -0.90
C PRO A 855 25.53 9.59 -1.65
N GLY A 856 26.58 10.39 -1.47
CA GLY A 856 27.86 10.29 -2.16
C GLY A 856 28.84 9.27 -1.60
N GLN A 857 28.86 9.12 -0.28
CA GLN A 857 29.58 8.06 0.40
C GLN A 857 28.82 7.70 1.68
N VAL A 858 28.61 6.41 1.91
CA VAL A 858 27.97 5.86 3.12
C VAL A 858 28.93 4.84 3.72
N SER A 859 29.48 5.14 4.90
CA SER A 859 30.39 4.25 5.63
C SER A 859 29.83 3.90 6.99
N THR A 860 29.82 2.60 7.33
CA THR A 860 29.45 2.09 8.64
C THR A 860 30.64 1.39 9.30
N ILE A 861 30.92 1.75 10.56
CA ILE A 861 31.99 1.18 11.37
C ILE A 861 31.46 0.60 12.69
N GLY A 862 32.11 -0.47 13.18
CA GLY A 862 31.74 -1.22 14.39
C GLY A 862 32.19 -0.56 15.71
N VAL A 863 31.97 0.74 15.84
CA VAL A 863 32.15 1.53 17.07
C VAL A 863 31.15 2.68 17.08
N ALA A 864 30.81 3.20 18.27
CA ALA A 864 29.99 4.40 18.39
C ALA A 864 30.63 5.62 17.70
N CYS A 865 29.81 6.59 17.27
CA CYS A 865 30.29 7.78 16.60
C CYS A 865 31.18 8.62 17.54
N GLY A 866 32.43 8.82 17.13
CA GLY A 866 33.49 9.44 17.94
C GLY A 866 34.40 8.44 18.67
N GLY A 867 34.05 7.14 18.67
CA GLY A 867 34.95 6.05 19.02
C GLY A 867 36.11 5.92 18.04
N THR A 868 37.19 5.28 18.49
CA THR A 868 38.37 5.01 17.65
C THR A 868 38.30 3.58 17.09
N PRO A 869 38.07 3.39 15.77
CA PRO A 869 37.98 2.06 15.18
C PRO A 869 39.35 1.39 15.04
N SER A 870 39.34 0.06 15.10
CA SER A 870 40.47 -0.83 14.86
C SER A 870 40.23 -1.65 13.59
N PHE A 871 41.01 -1.41 12.53
CA PHE A 871 40.83 -2.06 11.24
C PHE A 871 41.78 -3.26 11.07
N PRO A 872 41.32 -4.39 10.47
CA PRO A 872 40.05 -4.56 9.75
C PRO A 872 38.81 -4.87 10.61
N ARG A 873 38.95 -5.13 11.93
CA ARG A 873 37.85 -5.60 12.80
C ARG A 873 36.57 -4.75 12.68
N ASP A 874 36.72 -3.43 12.64
CA ASP A 874 35.59 -2.49 12.75
C ASP A 874 35.11 -1.96 11.39
N ALA A 875 35.57 -2.53 10.27
CA ALA A 875 35.06 -2.20 8.94
C ALA A 875 33.81 -3.03 8.62
N ILE A 876 32.63 -2.42 8.74
CA ILE A 876 31.35 -3.08 8.41
C ILE A 876 31.00 -2.83 6.94
N SER A 877 31.00 -1.58 6.50
CA SER A 877 30.77 -1.20 5.10
C SER A 877 31.38 0.16 4.75
N ASP A 878 31.68 0.33 3.47
CA ASP A 878 31.89 1.65 2.88
C ASP A 878 31.52 1.57 1.39
N VAL A 879 30.69 2.50 0.94
CA VAL A 879 30.10 2.54 -0.41
C VAL A 879 30.21 3.96 -0.94
N ILE A 880 30.81 4.12 -2.11
CA ILE A 880 30.93 5.42 -2.81
C ILE A 880 30.04 5.39 -4.04
N ASN A 881 29.23 6.43 -4.20
CA ASN A 881 28.32 6.60 -5.32
C ASN A 881 28.73 7.80 -6.16
N HIS A 882 28.69 7.63 -7.48
CA HIS A 882 28.88 8.69 -8.46
C HIS A 882 27.61 8.87 -9.29
N TYR A 883 27.31 10.12 -9.61
CA TYR A 883 26.06 10.52 -10.25
C TYR A 883 26.32 11.32 -11.52
N ASP A 884 25.41 11.23 -12.50
CA ASP A 884 25.37 12.19 -13.60
C ASP A 884 24.70 13.52 -13.20
N ALA A 885 24.66 14.46 -14.14
CA ALA A 885 24.07 15.77 -13.91
C ALA A 885 22.52 15.76 -13.75
N ALA A 886 21.85 14.62 -13.90
CA ALA A 886 20.42 14.45 -13.64
C ALA A 886 20.15 13.60 -12.37
N GLY A 887 21.19 13.28 -11.60
CA GLY A 887 21.07 12.49 -10.37
C GLY A 887 21.00 10.97 -10.59
N ASN A 888 21.26 10.47 -11.80
CA ASN A 888 21.30 9.02 -12.04
C ASN A 888 22.58 8.40 -11.47
N LEU A 889 22.48 7.25 -10.81
CA LEU A 889 23.61 6.52 -10.22
C LEU A 889 24.46 5.83 -11.30
N THR A 890 25.53 6.49 -11.74
CA THR A 890 26.36 6.04 -12.88
C THR A 890 27.47 5.07 -12.48
N GLU A 891 27.98 5.14 -11.25
CA GLU A 891 28.98 4.20 -10.75
C GLU A 891 28.84 3.99 -9.24
N VAL A 892 28.99 2.74 -8.81
CA VAL A 892 29.04 2.31 -7.42
C VAL A 892 30.38 1.64 -7.16
N GLU A 893 31.12 2.14 -6.18
CA GLU A 893 32.27 1.46 -5.60
C GLU A 893 31.91 0.92 -4.21
N SER A 894 32.51 -0.21 -3.83
CA SER A 894 32.31 -0.81 -2.51
C SER A 894 33.64 -1.24 -1.91
N LEU A 895 33.71 -1.27 -0.58
CA LEU A 895 34.92 -1.63 0.17
C LEU A 895 35.38 -3.06 -0.15
N GLU A 896 36.57 -3.18 -0.75
CA GLU A 896 37.26 -4.46 -0.98
C GLU A 896 38.07 -4.88 0.25
N SER A 897 38.72 -3.92 0.91
CA SER A 897 39.46 -4.18 2.16
C SER A 897 39.76 -2.88 2.92
N HIS A 898 39.89 -2.97 4.24
CA HIS A 898 40.38 -1.87 5.07
C HIS A 898 41.43 -2.37 6.07
N ASN A 899 42.71 -2.14 5.77
CA ASN A 899 43.83 -2.51 6.63
C ASN A 899 44.60 -1.23 7.01
N GLY A 900 43.97 -0.35 7.79
CA GLY A 900 44.48 1.00 8.11
C GLY A 900 44.31 2.04 6.98
N THR A 901 44.19 1.59 5.73
CA THR A 901 43.69 2.38 4.59
C THR A 901 42.55 1.64 3.93
N ALA A 902 41.48 2.34 3.55
CA ALA A 902 40.38 1.77 2.80
C ALA A 902 40.78 1.57 1.33
N LYS A 903 40.29 0.49 0.72
CA LYS A 903 40.41 0.22 -0.71
C LYS A 903 39.04 -0.15 -1.25
N HIS A 904 38.59 0.59 -2.25
CA HIS A 904 37.31 0.39 -2.92
C HIS A 904 37.53 -0.27 -4.27
N ARG A 905 36.46 -0.87 -4.79
CA ARG A 905 36.40 -1.41 -6.15
C ARG A 905 35.03 -1.07 -6.72
N THR A 906 35.00 -0.60 -7.97
CA THR A 906 33.79 -0.52 -8.79
C THR A 906 33.05 -1.86 -8.79
N THR A 907 31.83 -1.88 -8.26
CA THR A 907 30.95 -3.07 -8.27
C THR A 907 29.94 -3.00 -9.40
N THR A 908 29.51 -1.79 -9.78
CA THR A 908 28.53 -1.53 -10.85
C THR A 908 28.86 -0.23 -11.58
N ARG A 909 28.70 -0.19 -12.91
CA ARG A 909 28.58 1.07 -13.69
C ARG A 909 27.30 1.03 -14.54
N THR A 910 26.59 2.14 -14.65
CA THR A 910 25.28 2.22 -15.31
C THR A 910 25.23 3.39 -16.30
N THR A 911 24.62 3.19 -17.46
CA THR A 911 24.30 4.26 -18.42
C THR A 911 22.79 4.35 -18.65
N TYR A 912 22.31 5.55 -18.96
CA TYR A 912 20.89 5.89 -18.99
C TYR A 912 20.49 6.55 -20.32
N ASP A 913 19.19 6.60 -20.60
CA ASP A 913 18.62 7.40 -21.68
C ASP A 913 18.07 8.75 -21.18
N GLY A 914 17.58 9.58 -22.11
CA GLY A 914 17.04 10.91 -21.77
C GLY A 914 15.79 10.89 -20.88
N TYR A 915 15.15 9.74 -20.67
CA TYR A 915 14.04 9.58 -19.71
C TYR A 915 14.53 9.08 -18.34
N GLY A 916 15.83 8.81 -18.15
CA GLY A 916 16.34 8.16 -16.94
C GLY A 916 16.16 6.64 -16.94
N ARG A 917 15.85 6.00 -18.07
CA ARG A 917 15.77 4.54 -18.17
C ARG A 917 17.17 3.95 -18.39
N VAL A 918 17.48 2.85 -17.69
CA VAL A 918 18.76 2.14 -17.82
C VAL A 918 18.95 1.61 -19.26
N ARG A 919 20.05 2.02 -19.90
CA ARG A 919 20.49 1.48 -21.20
C ARG A 919 21.58 0.42 -21.05
N GLU A 920 22.49 0.56 -20.10
CA GLU A 920 23.59 -0.41 -19.92
C GLU A 920 23.93 -0.58 -18.44
N VAL A 921 24.33 -1.79 -18.06
CA VAL A 921 24.88 -2.10 -16.74
C VAL A 921 26.15 -2.94 -16.94
N PHE A 922 27.26 -2.51 -16.34
CA PHE A 922 28.53 -3.23 -16.29
C PHE A 922 28.74 -3.70 -14.85
N ASP A 923 29.10 -4.97 -14.67
CA ASP A 923 29.43 -5.52 -13.35
C ASP A 923 30.91 -5.31 -12.97
N ALA A 924 31.30 -5.77 -11.79
CA ALA A 924 32.67 -5.74 -11.26
C ALA A 924 33.74 -6.48 -12.10
N LEU A 925 33.36 -7.10 -13.22
CA LEU A 925 34.24 -7.73 -14.21
C LEU A 925 34.13 -7.07 -15.61
N ASP A 926 33.57 -5.85 -15.66
CA ASP A 926 33.30 -5.03 -16.84
C ASP A 926 32.33 -5.68 -17.86
N ARG A 927 31.48 -6.61 -17.41
CA ARG A 927 30.60 -7.39 -18.30
C ARG A 927 29.29 -6.64 -18.57
N ARG A 928 29.18 -6.07 -19.77
CA ARG A 928 28.06 -5.25 -20.24
C ARG A 928 26.76 -6.04 -20.48
N THR A 929 25.73 -5.75 -19.70
CA THR A 929 24.31 -5.99 -20.03
C THR A 929 23.75 -4.71 -20.67
N ALA A 930 22.87 -4.82 -21.66
CA ALA A 930 22.29 -3.66 -22.35
C ALA A 930 20.77 -3.81 -22.57
N THR A 931 20.02 -2.72 -22.46
CA THR A 931 18.56 -2.66 -22.61
C THR A 931 18.20 -1.63 -23.68
N THR A 932 17.40 -2.06 -24.66
CA THR A 932 16.93 -1.22 -25.77
C THR A 932 15.42 -1.08 -25.73
N TYR A 933 14.93 0.15 -25.79
CA TYR A 933 13.50 0.51 -25.83
C TYR A 933 13.11 0.86 -27.27
N ALA A 934 11.97 0.34 -27.75
CA ALA A 934 11.46 0.56 -29.10
C ALA A 934 9.95 0.89 -29.09
N PRO A 935 9.51 2.10 -29.49
CA PRO A 935 10.34 3.27 -29.78
C PRO A 935 11.17 3.71 -28.56
N ASP A 936 12.23 4.47 -28.81
CA ASP A 936 13.07 5.05 -27.74
C ASP A 936 12.45 6.33 -27.15
N THR A 937 11.58 7.00 -27.89
CA THR A 937 10.71 8.07 -27.36
C THR A 937 9.26 7.61 -27.21
N GLY A 938 8.62 8.00 -26.10
CA GLY A 938 7.27 7.56 -25.74
C GLY A 938 7.20 6.13 -25.18
N LEU A 939 5.97 5.58 -25.13
CA LEU A 939 5.69 4.26 -24.55
C LEU A 939 6.32 3.13 -25.40
N PRO A 940 7.23 2.32 -24.83
CA PRO A 940 7.99 1.32 -25.60
C PRO A 940 7.14 0.07 -25.86
N ALA A 941 6.66 -0.09 -27.09
CA ALA A 941 5.96 -1.29 -27.54
C ALA A 941 6.83 -2.56 -27.47
N THR A 942 8.16 -2.43 -27.44
CA THR A 942 9.09 -3.54 -27.24
C THR A 942 10.31 -3.10 -26.41
N VAL A 943 10.74 -4.00 -25.52
CA VAL A 943 11.97 -3.88 -24.72
C VAL A 943 12.86 -5.08 -25.02
N THR A 944 14.14 -4.85 -25.31
CA THR A 944 15.13 -5.92 -25.58
C THR A 944 16.29 -5.82 -24.62
N GLU A 945 16.42 -6.83 -23.75
CA GLU A 945 17.53 -7.02 -22.83
C GLU A 945 18.57 -7.93 -23.47
N THR A 946 19.85 -7.55 -23.44
CA THR A 946 20.98 -8.28 -24.02
C THR A 946 22.03 -8.50 -22.96
N ASN A 947 22.33 -9.75 -22.62
CA ASN A 947 23.32 -10.06 -21.58
C ASN A 947 24.77 -10.02 -22.11
N PRO A 948 25.80 -10.15 -21.25
CA PRO A 948 27.20 -10.01 -21.66
C PRO A 948 27.76 -11.08 -22.62
N ILE A 949 26.99 -12.14 -22.93
CA ILE A 949 27.34 -13.14 -23.96
C ILE A 949 26.49 -12.99 -25.23
N GLY A 950 25.83 -11.84 -25.41
CA GLY A 950 25.04 -11.50 -26.60
C GLY A 950 23.67 -12.19 -26.67
N HIS A 951 23.23 -12.86 -25.61
CA HIS A 951 21.91 -13.50 -25.55
C HIS A 951 20.82 -12.44 -25.31
N THR A 952 19.80 -12.43 -26.15
CA THR A 952 18.69 -11.45 -26.10
C THR A 952 17.42 -12.02 -25.46
N VAL A 953 16.74 -11.22 -24.64
CA VAL A 953 15.35 -11.43 -24.21
C VAL A 953 14.52 -10.27 -24.75
N VAL A 954 13.49 -10.58 -25.54
CA VAL A 954 12.61 -9.59 -26.18
C VAL A 954 11.23 -9.65 -25.53
N LYS A 955 10.79 -8.52 -24.98
CA LYS A 955 9.49 -8.33 -24.33
C LYS A 955 8.63 -7.41 -25.21
N THR A 956 7.42 -7.83 -25.57
CA THR A 956 6.43 -6.97 -26.24
C THR A 956 5.41 -6.52 -25.19
N MET A 957 5.17 -5.21 -25.08
CA MET A 957 4.44 -4.61 -23.96
C MET A 957 2.96 -4.35 -24.30
N ASP A 958 2.09 -4.36 -23.28
CA ASP A 958 0.80 -3.66 -23.33
C ASP A 958 1.02 -2.25 -22.77
N ASN A 959 0.89 -1.25 -23.64
CA ASN A 959 1.07 0.16 -23.29
C ASN A 959 0.04 0.65 -22.25
N ALA A 960 -1.08 -0.03 -22.03
CA ALA A 960 -2.06 0.34 -20.99
C ALA A 960 -1.59 -0.02 -19.56
N TRP A 961 -0.76 -1.05 -19.43
CA TRP A 961 -0.39 -1.66 -18.15
C TRP A 961 1.13 -1.65 -17.87
N ASN A 962 1.94 -1.29 -18.87
CA ASN A 962 3.39 -1.50 -18.91
C ASN A 962 3.82 -2.96 -18.60
N GLN A 963 2.96 -3.94 -18.93
CA GLN A 963 3.20 -5.38 -18.69
C GLN A 963 3.48 -6.13 -19.99
N PRO A 964 4.34 -7.17 -20.00
CA PRO A 964 4.66 -7.93 -21.20
C PRO A 964 3.52 -8.86 -21.63
N THR A 965 3.03 -8.68 -22.87
CA THR A 965 2.09 -9.61 -23.53
C THR A 965 2.79 -10.77 -24.25
N THR A 966 4.09 -10.63 -24.51
CA THR A 966 4.94 -11.68 -25.09
C THR A 966 6.34 -11.54 -24.50
N VAL A 967 6.95 -12.68 -24.14
CA VAL A 967 8.37 -12.74 -23.76
C VAL A 967 9.05 -13.83 -24.61
N VAL A 968 10.01 -13.44 -25.44
CA VAL A 968 10.87 -14.35 -26.21
C VAL A 968 12.23 -14.40 -25.53
N SER A 969 12.56 -15.56 -24.96
CA SER A 969 13.85 -15.80 -24.31
C SER A 969 14.98 -16.02 -25.32
N ALA A 970 16.23 -15.94 -24.86
CA ALA A 970 17.43 -16.20 -25.65
C ALA A 970 17.48 -17.56 -26.36
N SER A 971 16.70 -18.54 -25.89
CA SER A 971 16.52 -19.84 -26.52
C SER A 971 15.59 -19.85 -27.75
N GLY A 972 15.06 -18.68 -28.14
CA GLY A 972 13.98 -18.53 -29.13
C GLY A 972 12.59 -18.95 -28.62
N ALA A 973 12.50 -19.51 -27.41
CA ALA A 973 11.26 -19.94 -26.82
C ALA A 973 10.42 -18.76 -26.30
N ARG A 974 9.14 -18.77 -26.69
CA ARG A 974 8.14 -17.71 -26.49
C ARG A 974 7.11 -18.09 -25.43
N THR A 975 6.90 -17.21 -24.47
CA THR A 975 5.71 -17.17 -23.60
C THR A 975 4.76 -16.10 -24.13
N ASP A 976 3.46 -16.41 -24.25
CA ASP A 976 2.41 -15.42 -24.50
C ASP A 976 1.56 -15.23 -23.24
N VAL A 977 1.14 -13.99 -22.98
CA VAL A 977 0.24 -13.60 -21.89
C VAL A 977 -0.96 -12.86 -22.49
N LYS A 978 -2.04 -12.76 -21.72
CA LYS A 978 -3.23 -11.95 -22.05
C LYS A 978 -3.84 -11.43 -20.76
N PHE A 979 -4.18 -10.15 -20.75
CA PHE A 979 -4.84 -9.47 -19.66
C PHE A 979 -6.36 -9.35 -19.91
N ASP A 980 -7.13 -9.12 -18.86
CA ASP A 980 -8.49 -8.59 -18.96
C ASP A 980 -8.49 -7.05 -18.99
N PRO A 981 -9.65 -6.38 -19.15
CA PRO A 981 -9.72 -4.92 -19.19
C PRO A 981 -9.32 -4.20 -17.91
N LEU A 982 -9.10 -4.91 -16.79
CA LEU A 982 -8.58 -4.39 -15.52
C LEU A 982 -7.08 -4.73 -15.32
N GLY A 983 -6.41 -5.26 -16.35
CA GLY A 983 -4.98 -5.57 -16.33
C GLY A 983 -4.62 -6.88 -15.62
N ARG A 984 -5.60 -7.74 -15.32
CA ARG A 984 -5.35 -9.01 -14.62
C ARG A 984 -5.08 -10.13 -15.62
N ILE A 985 -4.10 -11.00 -15.33
CA ILE A 985 -3.70 -12.10 -16.23
C ILE A 985 -4.86 -13.11 -16.36
N THR A 986 -5.33 -13.39 -17.58
CA THR A 986 -6.41 -14.36 -17.84
C THR A 986 -5.98 -15.62 -18.58
N ASP A 987 -4.98 -15.55 -19.46
CA ASP A 987 -4.50 -16.70 -20.22
C ASP A 987 -2.96 -16.65 -20.36
N THR A 988 -2.27 -17.73 -19.99
CA THR A 988 -0.80 -17.89 -20.11
C THR A 988 -0.46 -19.10 -21.00
N TRP A 989 0.24 -18.85 -22.10
CA TRP A 989 0.85 -19.89 -22.94
C TRP A 989 2.32 -20.03 -22.59
N THR A 990 2.68 -21.11 -21.88
CA THR A 990 4.11 -21.48 -21.71
C THR A 990 4.68 -21.96 -23.04
N PRO A 991 6.00 -21.86 -23.28
CA PRO A 991 6.56 -22.22 -24.57
C PRO A 991 6.34 -23.70 -24.92
N GLY A 992 6.32 -23.99 -26.22
CA GLY A 992 5.84 -25.26 -26.80
C GLY A 992 4.37 -25.21 -27.23
N ARG A 993 3.57 -24.31 -26.64
CA ARG A 993 2.20 -23.98 -27.07
C ARG A 993 2.18 -22.59 -27.71
N SER A 994 1.35 -22.36 -28.72
CA SER A 994 1.32 -21.11 -29.49
C SER A 994 -0.09 -20.56 -29.65
N LYS A 995 -0.31 -19.38 -29.06
CA LYS A 995 -1.53 -18.56 -29.21
C LYS A 995 -1.90 -18.35 -30.70
N ALA A 996 -0.90 -18.11 -31.54
CA ALA A 996 -1.07 -17.88 -32.98
C ALA A 996 -1.49 -19.14 -33.78
N ARG A 997 -1.27 -20.36 -33.27
CA ARG A 997 -1.76 -21.61 -33.87
C ARG A 997 -3.14 -22.03 -33.38
N GLY A 998 -3.76 -21.28 -32.46
CA GLY A 998 -4.97 -21.68 -31.77
C GLY A 998 -4.76 -22.76 -30.70
N ASP A 999 -3.51 -23.01 -30.26
CA ASP A 999 -3.29 -23.85 -29.08
C ASP A 999 -3.97 -23.20 -27.86
N GLY A 1000 -4.78 -23.95 -27.10
CA GLY A 1000 -5.27 -23.46 -25.81
C GLY A 1000 -4.11 -23.16 -24.84
N PRO A 1001 -4.20 -22.15 -23.95
CA PRO A 1001 -3.15 -21.79 -22.99
C PRO A 1001 -2.85 -22.91 -21.97
N SER A 1002 -1.68 -22.84 -21.35
CA SER A 1002 -1.22 -23.80 -20.34
C SER A 1002 -1.90 -23.59 -18.98
N VAL A 1003 -2.19 -22.33 -18.63
CA VAL A 1003 -2.97 -21.95 -17.45
C VAL A 1003 -3.94 -20.83 -17.86
N ARG A 1004 -5.15 -20.85 -17.31
CA ARG A 1004 -6.10 -19.73 -17.39
C ARG A 1004 -6.50 -19.29 -15.99
N PHE A 1005 -6.93 -18.04 -15.89
CA PHE A 1005 -7.51 -17.49 -14.68
C PHE A 1005 -8.82 -16.77 -14.98
N ALA A 1006 -9.73 -16.80 -14.01
CA ALA A 1006 -10.95 -15.98 -14.03
C ALA A 1006 -11.17 -15.37 -12.65
N TYR A 1007 -11.78 -14.19 -12.63
CA TYR A 1007 -11.93 -13.35 -11.44
C TYR A 1007 -13.39 -12.99 -11.22
N GLY A 1008 -13.93 -13.27 -10.04
CA GLY A 1008 -15.24 -12.78 -9.62
C GLY A 1008 -15.13 -11.84 -8.44
N ILE A 1009 -14.85 -10.56 -8.70
CA ILE A 1009 -15.05 -9.50 -7.71
C ILE A 1009 -16.55 -9.27 -7.58
N ARG A 1010 -17.08 -9.45 -6.37
CA ARG A 1010 -18.53 -9.44 -6.10
C ARG A 1010 -18.80 -9.08 -4.63
N ASN A 1011 -19.95 -8.47 -4.35
CA ASN A 1011 -20.38 -8.05 -3.00
C ASN A 1011 -21.65 -8.78 -2.48
N ASP A 1012 -22.11 -9.76 -3.25
CA ASP A 1012 -23.26 -10.66 -3.07
C ASP A 1012 -22.81 -12.13 -2.86
N GLY A 1013 -21.54 -12.33 -2.48
CA GLY A 1013 -20.91 -13.63 -2.23
C GLY A 1013 -19.41 -13.49 -2.04
N ALA A 1014 -18.72 -14.58 -1.67
CA ALA A 1014 -17.27 -14.57 -1.58
C ALA A 1014 -16.65 -14.18 -2.93
N THR A 1015 -15.75 -13.19 -2.93
CA THR A 1015 -14.93 -12.87 -4.10
C THR A 1015 -13.96 -14.02 -4.35
N TRP A 1016 -13.65 -14.33 -5.61
CA TRP A 1016 -12.88 -15.54 -5.97
C TRP A 1016 -11.91 -15.36 -7.13
N VAL A 1017 -10.85 -16.17 -7.11
CA VAL A 1017 -9.90 -16.39 -8.20
C VAL A 1017 -9.97 -17.85 -8.61
N ASN A 1018 -10.34 -18.13 -9.86
CA ASN A 1018 -10.28 -19.47 -10.44
C ASN A 1018 -8.94 -19.64 -11.16
N THR A 1019 -8.29 -20.79 -10.98
CA THR A 1019 -7.09 -21.21 -11.72
C THR A 1019 -7.38 -22.50 -12.46
N GLN A 1020 -7.35 -22.46 -13.80
CA GLN A 1020 -7.50 -23.62 -14.66
C GLN A 1020 -6.14 -24.08 -15.19
N THR A 1021 -5.60 -25.18 -14.66
CA THR A 1021 -4.33 -25.75 -15.15
C THR A 1021 -4.60 -26.82 -16.20
N LEU A 1022 -4.03 -26.70 -17.40
CA LEU A 1022 -4.11 -27.74 -18.43
C LEU A 1022 -3.34 -29.00 -17.97
N LYS A 1023 -3.85 -30.20 -18.27
CA LYS A 1023 -3.26 -31.52 -17.91
C LYS A 1023 -2.84 -32.34 -19.13
N ALA A 1024 -2.14 -33.48 -18.94
CA ALA A 1024 -1.56 -34.34 -19.98
C ALA A 1024 -2.46 -34.53 -21.21
N ASN A 1025 -3.71 -34.77 -20.87
CA ASN A 1025 -4.83 -35.17 -21.68
C ASN A 1025 -5.44 -34.05 -22.55
N GLY A 1026 -5.01 -32.80 -22.36
CA GLY A 1026 -5.64 -31.62 -22.95
C GLY A 1026 -6.87 -31.11 -22.19
N ASN A 1027 -7.19 -31.69 -21.02
CA ASN A 1027 -8.23 -31.16 -20.14
C ASN A 1027 -7.71 -29.97 -19.34
N TYR A 1028 -8.61 -29.12 -18.85
CA TYR A 1028 -8.32 -28.20 -17.76
C TYR A 1028 -8.70 -28.83 -16.42
N VAL A 1029 -8.04 -28.40 -15.34
CA VAL A 1029 -8.40 -28.75 -13.96
C VAL A 1029 -8.56 -27.45 -13.20
N SER A 1030 -9.79 -27.20 -12.76
CA SER A 1030 -10.26 -25.94 -12.17
C SER A 1030 -10.16 -25.97 -10.65
N GLY A 1031 -9.28 -25.13 -10.09
CA GLY A 1031 -9.23 -24.83 -8.65
C GLY A 1031 -9.72 -23.41 -8.35
N TYR A 1032 -10.18 -23.15 -7.13
CA TYR A 1032 -10.65 -21.85 -6.67
C TYR A 1032 -9.95 -21.43 -5.38
N GLU A 1033 -9.56 -20.16 -5.32
CA GLU A 1033 -9.30 -19.40 -4.10
C GLU A 1033 -10.53 -18.53 -3.83
N LEU A 1034 -11.07 -18.57 -2.61
CA LEU A 1034 -12.21 -17.78 -2.16
C LEU A 1034 -11.80 -16.90 -0.98
N TYR A 1035 -12.22 -15.64 -1.04
CA TYR A 1035 -11.83 -14.59 -0.12
C TYR A 1035 -13.01 -14.09 0.71
N ASP A 1036 -12.71 -13.50 1.86
CA ASP A 1036 -13.69 -12.75 2.65
C ASP A 1036 -13.96 -11.35 2.09
N GLY A 1037 -14.85 -10.61 2.76
CA GLY A 1037 -15.24 -9.25 2.34
C GLY A 1037 -14.08 -8.24 2.27
N PHE A 1038 -12.94 -8.52 2.90
CA PHE A 1038 -11.75 -7.68 2.94
C PHE A 1038 -10.56 -8.30 2.18
N LEU A 1039 -10.84 -9.23 1.26
CA LEU A 1039 -9.88 -9.91 0.40
C LEU A 1039 -8.80 -10.73 1.14
N ARG A 1040 -9.10 -11.21 2.35
CA ARG A 1040 -8.26 -12.21 3.01
C ARG A 1040 -8.59 -13.61 2.50
N SER A 1041 -7.57 -14.45 2.28
CA SER A 1041 -7.76 -15.87 1.92
C SER A 1041 -8.62 -16.55 2.97
N ARG A 1042 -9.68 -17.24 2.53
CA ARG A 1042 -10.72 -17.73 3.42
C ARG A 1042 -11.01 -19.22 3.21
N GLN A 1043 -11.02 -19.66 1.95
CA GLN A 1043 -11.15 -21.06 1.58
C GLN A 1043 -10.50 -21.36 0.22
N THR A 1044 -9.85 -22.51 0.08
CA THR A 1044 -9.47 -23.06 -1.23
C THR A 1044 -10.36 -24.24 -1.59
N GLN A 1045 -10.61 -24.46 -2.88
CA GLN A 1045 -11.34 -25.63 -3.39
C GLN A 1045 -10.61 -26.23 -4.60
N GLN A 1046 -10.30 -27.52 -4.55
CA GLN A 1046 -9.62 -28.29 -5.60
C GLN A 1046 -10.42 -29.56 -5.91
N PRO A 1047 -10.41 -30.09 -7.15
CA PRO A 1047 -11.25 -31.24 -7.49
C PRO A 1047 -10.65 -32.54 -6.91
N SER A 1048 -11.50 -33.36 -6.29
CA SER A 1048 -11.06 -34.60 -5.65
C SER A 1048 -11.07 -35.79 -6.65
N PRO A 1049 -10.06 -36.68 -6.64
CA PRO A 1049 -10.06 -37.91 -7.43
C PRO A 1049 -11.22 -38.88 -7.15
N GLN A 1050 -12.00 -38.64 -6.09
CA GLN A 1050 -13.14 -39.47 -5.67
C GLN A 1050 -14.50 -38.94 -6.21
N GLY A 1051 -14.46 -37.92 -7.08
CA GLY A 1051 -15.58 -37.02 -7.31
C GLY A 1051 -15.58 -35.90 -6.25
N GLY A 1052 -16.47 -34.91 -6.38
CA GLY A 1052 -16.55 -33.78 -5.46
C GLY A 1052 -15.28 -32.91 -5.40
N ARG A 1053 -14.95 -32.40 -4.22
CA ARG A 1053 -13.89 -31.42 -3.99
C ARG A 1053 -13.11 -31.67 -2.69
N ALA A 1054 -11.87 -31.23 -2.66
CA ALA A 1054 -11.05 -31.09 -1.46
C ALA A 1054 -10.94 -29.59 -1.09
N LEU A 1055 -11.00 -29.26 0.19
CA LEU A 1055 -11.00 -27.89 0.70
C LEU A 1055 -9.96 -27.68 1.81
N THR A 1056 -9.56 -26.42 2.00
CA THR A 1056 -8.79 -25.93 3.15
C THR A 1056 -9.32 -24.55 3.55
N ASP A 1057 -9.37 -24.23 4.83
CA ASP A 1057 -9.93 -22.97 5.31
C ASP A 1057 -8.95 -22.19 6.19
N VAL A 1058 -9.14 -20.88 6.26
CA VAL A 1058 -8.58 -19.99 7.29
C VAL A 1058 -9.73 -19.24 7.95
N LEU A 1059 -9.81 -19.26 9.29
CA LEU A 1059 -10.74 -18.46 10.08
C LEU A 1059 -9.97 -17.39 10.88
N TYR A 1060 -10.56 -16.21 11.00
CA TYR A 1060 -9.97 -15.05 11.67
C TYR A 1060 -10.67 -14.75 13.00
N ASP A 1061 -9.94 -14.25 13.99
CA ASP A 1061 -10.51 -13.75 15.26
C ASP A 1061 -11.04 -12.32 15.15
N THR A 1062 -11.53 -11.79 16.27
CA THR A 1062 -12.06 -10.42 16.45
C THR A 1062 -11.02 -9.31 16.34
N ARG A 1063 -9.73 -9.63 16.25
CA ARG A 1063 -8.63 -8.70 15.93
C ARG A 1063 -8.18 -8.83 14.48
N GLY A 1064 -8.64 -9.87 13.77
CA GLY A 1064 -8.27 -10.19 12.39
C GLY A 1064 -7.09 -11.15 12.27
N LEU A 1065 -6.66 -11.78 13.37
CA LEU A 1065 -5.56 -12.73 13.41
C LEU A 1065 -6.04 -14.12 12.96
N ALA A 1066 -5.21 -14.87 12.22
CA ALA A 1066 -5.57 -16.19 11.72
C ALA A 1066 -5.59 -17.22 12.87
N ALA A 1067 -6.77 -17.48 13.42
CA ALA A 1067 -6.95 -18.26 14.64
C ALA A 1067 -7.25 -19.75 14.40
N VAL A 1068 -7.76 -20.12 13.22
CA VAL A 1068 -7.99 -21.52 12.83
C VAL A 1068 -7.56 -21.75 11.40
N LYS A 1069 -6.90 -22.89 11.15
CA LYS A 1069 -6.53 -23.37 9.82
C LYS A 1069 -6.97 -24.82 9.64
N ASN A 1070 -7.88 -25.05 8.69
CA ASN A 1070 -8.35 -26.39 8.34
C ASN A 1070 -7.48 -26.96 7.23
N ALA A 1071 -6.81 -28.09 7.48
CA ALA A 1071 -6.04 -28.79 6.46
C ALA A 1071 -6.94 -29.63 5.55
N GLY A 1072 -6.37 -30.16 4.45
CA GLY A 1072 -7.13 -30.72 3.32
C GLY A 1072 -8.19 -31.76 3.68
N TYR A 1073 -9.47 -31.38 3.58
CA TYR A 1073 -10.61 -32.28 3.83
C TYR A 1073 -11.47 -32.49 2.58
N TYR A 1074 -12.20 -33.61 2.53
CA TYR A 1074 -13.02 -34.00 1.39
C TYR A 1074 -14.49 -33.62 1.59
N ASN A 1075 -15.14 -33.11 0.55
CA ASN A 1075 -16.58 -32.87 0.50
C ASN A 1075 -17.16 -33.38 -0.84
N SER A 1076 -18.24 -34.16 -0.76
CA SER A 1076 -18.87 -34.86 -1.90
C SER A 1076 -19.83 -34.00 -2.72
N ASP A 1077 -20.30 -32.88 -2.17
CA ASP A 1077 -21.62 -32.34 -2.50
C ASP A 1077 -21.65 -31.57 -3.82
N SER A 1078 -20.47 -31.13 -4.28
CA SER A 1078 -20.27 -30.41 -5.53
C SER A 1078 -18.81 -30.48 -5.98
N ALA A 1079 -18.56 -30.19 -7.27
CA ALA A 1079 -17.24 -29.84 -7.75
C ALA A 1079 -16.77 -28.48 -7.18
N PRO A 1080 -15.48 -28.12 -7.28
CA PRO A 1080 -15.00 -26.79 -6.88
C PRO A 1080 -15.78 -25.66 -7.56
N GLY A 1081 -16.07 -24.59 -6.82
CA GLY A 1081 -16.86 -23.48 -7.35
C GLY A 1081 -16.80 -22.20 -6.52
N THR A 1082 -17.70 -21.27 -6.85
CA THR A 1082 -17.74 -19.88 -6.36
C THR A 1082 -18.56 -19.70 -5.07
N VAL A 1083 -18.72 -20.77 -4.29
CA VAL A 1083 -19.55 -20.81 -3.08
C VAL A 1083 -18.71 -21.31 -1.91
N LEU A 1084 -18.51 -20.43 -0.93
CA LEU A 1084 -17.78 -20.73 0.29
C LEU A 1084 -18.60 -21.68 1.18
N PHE A 1085 -17.94 -22.73 1.66
CA PHE A 1085 -18.54 -23.82 2.43
C PHE A 1085 -18.11 -23.74 3.89
N ALA A 1086 -19.07 -23.76 4.82
CA ALA A 1086 -18.83 -23.91 6.24
C ALA A 1086 -18.94 -25.41 6.61
N PRO A 1087 -17.82 -26.10 6.90
CA PRO A 1087 -17.85 -27.49 7.38
C PRO A 1087 -18.42 -27.61 8.80
N GLU A 1088 -18.91 -28.80 9.16
CA GLU A 1088 -19.10 -29.18 10.56
C GLU A 1088 -17.73 -29.41 11.22
N ASP A 1089 -17.34 -28.51 12.11
CA ASP A 1089 -16.02 -28.45 12.76
C ASP A 1089 -15.58 -29.80 13.37
N ALA A 1090 -16.46 -30.41 14.18
CA ALA A 1090 -16.24 -31.72 14.80
C ALA A 1090 -16.20 -32.91 13.80
N GLN A 1091 -16.29 -32.69 12.49
CA GLN A 1091 -16.08 -33.68 11.44
C GLN A 1091 -14.82 -33.43 10.59
N ILE A 1092 -14.08 -32.35 10.83
CA ILE A 1092 -12.86 -32.02 10.09
C ILE A 1092 -11.73 -32.96 10.51
N PRO A 1093 -11.05 -33.66 9.59
CA PRO A 1093 -10.04 -34.66 9.94
C PRO A 1093 -8.86 -34.13 10.74
N THR A 1094 -8.42 -32.89 10.46
CA THR A 1094 -7.17 -32.29 10.97
C THR A 1094 -7.22 -30.76 10.92
N GLN A 1095 -6.96 -30.09 12.03
CA GLN A 1095 -7.01 -28.63 12.17
C GLN A 1095 -5.82 -28.10 12.98
N THR A 1096 -5.49 -26.82 12.83
CA THR A 1096 -4.59 -26.07 13.72
C THR A 1096 -5.32 -24.86 14.27
N ILE A 1097 -5.37 -24.73 15.59
CA ILE A 1097 -5.90 -23.58 16.34
C ILE A 1097 -4.73 -22.77 16.88
N THR A 1098 -4.68 -21.47 16.61
CA THR A 1098 -3.58 -20.58 17.05
C THR A 1098 -4.11 -19.54 18.05
N VAL A 1099 -3.68 -19.65 19.30
CA VAL A 1099 -4.01 -18.72 20.38
C VAL A 1099 -2.97 -17.61 20.40
N HIS A 1100 -3.44 -16.36 20.40
CA HIS A 1100 -2.61 -15.16 20.39
C HIS A 1100 -2.75 -14.37 21.70
N ASP A 1101 -1.64 -13.88 22.25
CA ASP A 1101 -1.61 -13.05 23.45
C ASP A 1101 -2.17 -11.63 23.22
N GLY A 1102 -2.14 -10.78 24.24
CA GLY A 1102 -2.64 -9.42 24.16
C GLY A 1102 -1.73 -8.47 23.36
N ALA A 1103 -0.52 -8.90 22.98
CA ALA A 1103 0.37 -8.23 22.04
C ALA A 1103 0.30 -8.87 20.63
N GLU A 1104 -0.77 -9.62 20.35
CA GLU A 1104 -1.08 -10.27 19.06
C GLU A 1104 -0.07 -11.35 18.62
N ARG A 1105 0.79 -11.85 19.53
CA ARG A 1105 1.77 -12.89 19.23
C ARG A 1105 1.18 -14.27 19.48
N ALA A 1106 1.44 -15.23 18.58
CA ALA A 1106 1.08 -16.62 18.80
C ALA A 1106 1.81 -17.18 20.05
N VAL A 1107 1.03 -17.72 21.00
CA VAL A 1107 1.51 -18.33 22.25
C VAL A 1107 1.14 -19.80 22.39
N GLU A 1108 0.11 -20.28 21.68
CA GLU A 1108 -0.22 -21.70 21.58
C GLU A 1108 -0.61 -22.07 20.15
N GLU A 1109 -0.13 -23.21 19.67
CA GLU A 1109 -0.65 -23.87 18.46
C GLU A 1109 -1.16 -25.25 18.85
N VAL A 1110 -2.47 -25.46 18.80
CA VAL A 1110 -3.12 -26.74 19.11
C VAL A 1110 -3.49 -27.43 17.81
N TYR A 1111 -3.02 -28.65 17.61
CA TYR A 1111 -3.50 -29.50 16.53
C TYR A 1111 -4.69 -30.32 17.02
N GLU A 1112 -5.77 -30.28 16.26
CA GLU A 1112 -7.00 -31.03 16.55
C GLU A 1112 -7.33 -32.02 15.45
N LYS A 1113 -8.10 -33.05 15.83
CA LYS A 1113 -8.65 -34.06 14.94
C LYS A 1113 -10.10 -34.31 15.32
N LEU A 1114 -11.04 -34.01 14.43
CA LEU A 1114 -12.48 -34.12 14.68
C LEU A 1114 -12.93 -33.26 15.89
N GLY A 1115 -12.45 -32.02 15.97
CA GLY A 1115 -12.71 -31.11 17.10
C GLY A 1115 -12.20 -31.61 18.46
N GLN A 1116 -11.07 -32.34 18.47
CA GLN A 1116 -10.41 -32.85 19.68
C GLN A 1116 -8.90 -32.60 19.60
N ALA A 1117 -8.35 -31.77 20.49
CA ALA A 1117 -6.92 -31.57 20.67
C ALA A 1117 -6.14 -32.89 20.78
N GLN A 1118 -5.12 -33.07 19.95
CA GLN A 1118 -4.23 -34.24 19.95
C GLN A 1118 -2.84 -33.89 20.49
N TRP A 1119 -2.33 -32.72 20.09
CA TRP A 1119 -1.04 -32.20 20.55
C TRP A 1119 -1.01 -30.67 20.47
N LYS A 1120 -0.06 -30.08 21.20
CA LYS A 1120 0.04 -28.63 21.41
C LYS A 1120 1.50 -28.21 21.43
N THR A 1121 1.81 -27.14 20.71
CA THR A 1121 3.04 -26.34 20.87
C THR A 1121 2.71 -25.14 21.75
N THR A 1122 3.61 -24.75 22.66
CA THR A 1122 3.52 -23.45 23.35
C THR A 1122 4.76 -22.60 23.08
N THR A 1123 4.56 -21.29 22.97
CA THR A 1123 5.58 -20.31 22.66
C THR A 1123 5.54 -19.21 23.73
N ALA A 1124 6.59 -19.12 24.55
CA ALA A 1124 6.73 -18.08 25.55
C ALA A 1124 7.69 -16.99 25.05
N HIS A 1125 7.16 -15.77 24.86
CA HIS A 1125 7.93 -14.60 24.45
C HIS A 1125 8.50 -13.89 25.68
N HIS A 1126 9.80 -13.65 25.69
CA HIS A 1126 10.53 -13.12 26.86
C HIS A 1126 11.38 -11.88 26.55
N GLY A 1127 11.21 -11.28 25.37
CA GLY A 1127 11.81 -10.00 24.98
C GLY A 1127 13.21 -10.15 24.37
N ASP A 1128 14.13 -10.76 25.10
CA ASP A 1128 15.48 -11.13 24.64
C ASP A 1128 15.60 -12.60 24.20
N HIS A 1129 14.57 -13.41 24.48
CA HIS A 1129 14.49 -14.79 24.00
C HIS A 1129 13.05 -15.25 23.77
N THR A 1130 12.92 -16.36 23.03
CA THR A 1130 11.67 -17.10 22.85
C THR A 1130 11.89 -18.56 23.25
N VAL A 1131 10.96 -19.13 24.02
CA VAL A 1131 10.97 -20.55 24.40
C VAL A 1131 9.83 -21.25 23.65
N VAL A 1132 10.17 -22.26 22.84
CA VAL A 1132 9.20 -23.11 22.14
C VAL A 1132 9.19 -24.49 22.80
N THR A 1133 8.05 -24.90 23.33
CA THR A 1133 7.80 -26.25 23.84
C THR A 1133 6.95 -27.00 22.81
N PRO A 1134 7.52 -27.92 22.02
CA PRO A 1134 6.78 -28.72 21.05
C PRO A 1134 5.98 -29.85 21.75
N PRO A 1135 5.14 -30.57 20.99
CA PRO A 1135 4.52 -31.82 21.42
C PRO A 1135 5.50 -32.84 22.04
N ALA A 1136 4.97 -33.72 22.89
CA ALA A 1136 5.73 -34.79 23.52
C ALA A 1136 6.49 -35.65 22.48
N GLY A 1137 7.81 -35.76 22.65
CA GLY A 1137 8.72 -36.39 21.69
C GLY A 1137 9.51 -35.40 20.82
N GLY A 1138 9.12 -34.12 20.76
CA GLY A 1138 9.94 -33.03 20.24
C GLY A 1138 10.92 -32.48 21.27
N THR A 1139 11.90 -31.69 20.81
CA THR A 1139 12.93 -31.05 21.65
C THR A 1139 12.54 -29.61 21.99
N PRO A 1140 12.24 -29.26 23.25
CA PRO A 1140 12.02 -27.88 23.65
C PRO A 1140 13.25 -27.04 23.39
N THR A 1141 13.06 -25.86 22.82
CA THR A 1141 14.14 -25.01 22.31
C THR A 1141 13.99 -23.59 22.86
N THR A 1142 15.09 -22.98 23.28
CA THR A 1142 15.17 -21.56 23.61
C THR A 1142 16.12 -20.86 22.65
N THR A 1143 15.64 -19.83 21.97
CA THR A 1143 16.44 -19.00 21.06
C THR A 1143 16.60 -17.63 21.69
N PHE A 1144 17.85 -17.23 21.96
CA PHE A 1144 18.22 -15.89 22.44
C PHE A 1144 18.62 -15.00 21.26
N THR A 1145 18.28 -13.72 21.33
CA THR A 1145 18.69 -12.71 20.35
C THR A 1145 19.34 -11.50 21.00
N ASP A 1146 20.30 -10.89 20.31
CA ASP A 1146 20.86 -9.59 20.71
C ASP A 1146 19.86 -8.43 20.49
N ALA A 1147 20.28 -7.20 20.77
CA ALA A 1147 19.50 -5.98 20.51
C ALA A 1147 19.28 -5.70 19.00
N ARG A 1148 20.01 -6.39 18.11
CA ARG A 1148 19.92 -6.27 16.64
C ARG A 1148 19.10 -7.41 16.02
N GLY A 1149 18.52 -8.30 16.84
CA GLY A 1149 17.71 -9.43 16.42
C GLY A 1149 18.50 -10.65 15.93
N GLN A 1150 19.83 -10.64 16.04
CA GLN A 1150 20.69 -11.75 15.62
C GLN A 1150 20.64 -12.86 16.67
N VAL A 1151 20.58 -14.13 16.23
CA VAL A 1151 20.56 -15.28 17.14
C VAL A 1151 21.94 -15.48 17.77
N THR A 1152 22.04 -15.28 19.08
CA THR A 1152 23.30 -15.39 19.84
C THR A 1152 23.47 -16.74 20.51
N GLU A 1153 22.38 -17.40 20.91
CA GLU A 1153 22.39 -18.72 21.51
C GLU A 1153 21.11 -19.51 21.17
N VAL A 1154 21.26 -20.81 20.91
CA VAL A 1154 20.13 -21.76 20.85
C VAL A 1154 20.37 -22.88 21.85
N ARG A 1155 19.51 -22.97 22.87
CA ARG A 1155 19.51 -24.07 23.85
C ARG A 1155 18.48 -25.12 23.47
N GLN A 1156 18.88 -26.39 23.50
CA GLN A 1156 18.00 -27.54 23.33
C GLN A 1156 17.90 -28.32 24.65
N HIS A 1157 16.67 -28.52 25.12
CA HIS A 1157 16.38 -29.07 26.45
C HIS A 1157 15.94 -30.53 26.36
N ARG A 1158 16.13 -31.29 27.46
CA ARG A 1158 15.85 -32.74 27.49
C ARG A 1158 14.42 -33.10 27.88
N SER A 1159 13.70 -32.19 28.53
CA SER A 1159 12.32 -32.40 28.96
C SER A 1159 11.49 -31.11 28.90
N ALA A 1160 10.18 -31.25 28.75
CA ALA A 1160 9.24 -30.13 28.82
C ALA A 1160 8.86 -29.86 30.28
N GLY A 1161 9.64 -29.02 30.99
CA GLY A 1161 9.29 -28.64 32.36
C GLY A 1161 10.26 -27.70 33.08
N ASP A 1162 11.58 -27.83 32.87
CA ASP A 1162 12.56 -27.12 33.71
C ASP A 1162 13.61 -26.34 32.89
N PRO A 1163 13.67 -24.99 32.97
CA PRO A 1163 14.71 -24.18 32.34
C PRO A 1163 16.07 -24.24 33.06
N HIS A 1164 16.20 -25.03 34.13
CA HIS A 1164 17.45 -25.25 34.88
C HIS A 1164 18.11 -26.61 34.63
N ASP A 1165 17.50 -27.51 33.83
CA ASP A 1165 18.12 -28.78 33.42
C ASP A 1165 19.32 -28.50 32.48
N PRO A 1166 20.56 -28.95 32.79
CA PRO A 1166 21.75 -28.49 32.09
C PRO A 1166 21.77 -28.82 30.58
N PRO A 1167 21.94 -27.84 29.68
CA PRO A 1167 21.79 -28.02 28.25
C PRO A 1167 22.93 -28.84 27.63
N CYS A 1168 22.60 -29.55 26.56
CA CYS A 1168 23.62 -30.16 25.69
C CYS A 1168 24.31 -29.08 24.85
N LEU A 1169 25.31 -28.40 25.43
CA LEU A 1169 26.11 -27.36 24.77
C LEU A 1169 26.90 -27.90 23.57
N HIS A 1170 26.38 -27.68 22.36
CA HIS A 1170 27.15 -27.74 21.12
C HIS A 1170 27.65 -26.34 20.75
N GLN A 1171 28.87 -26.00 21.18
CA GLN A 1171 29.58 -24.84 20.65
C GLN A 1171 30.05 -25.12 19.22
N GLY A 1172 29.23 -24.77 18.24
CA GLY A 1172 29.70 -24.48 16.88
C GLY A 1172 30.45 -23.14 16.89
N ARG A 1173 31.63 -23.12 16.23
CA ARG A 1173 32.35 -21.90 15.88
C ARG A 1173 32.03 -21.50 14.45
#